data_AF-A0A7Y6FFN5-F1
#
_entry.id   AF-A0A7Y6FFN5-F1
#
_cell.length_a   1.000
_cell.length_b   1.000
_cell.length_c   1.000
_cell.angle_alpha   90.00
_cell.angle_beta   90.00
_cell.angle_gamma   90.00
#
_symmetry.space_group_name_H-M   'P 1'
#
loop_
_entity.id
_entity.type
_entity.pdbx_description
1 polymer ?
#
loop_
_entity_poly.entity_id
_entity_poly.type
_entity_poly.pdbx_seq_one_letter_code
_entity_poly.pdbx_strand_id
1 'polypeptide(L)'
;MPTYHEIMTTDLSALTTAAAKWTGMAGEFGKRAKEYEKEVQGITLERTWIGQSADAANARFRVTLNEYKNAQAEAKAIASLLRDAHTQFTELKKSLQTVRADALKADMKVSDSGRVTFDTSTLSEGARSAYHHDPDYQKSVRDAVGSWQRQIDRLVAQITDADAGVEIALKEVVKDTDPTDGTTNGFNGKPLGDIEEYEVRNTEEIARRLLDGKKVSDADLAEMERAMRDQAGDKTFAKSLLNRLGPDGIVRLSDVMSDREREGGSSAGQYTKLLGGLANTVATATHVPGSMADAGPGSAKYEAWLKSPDGAFYKQFTEGLKEAGAKNFDSKTNPMYGYRPFVEMMTRADVPFDDQFLNQLGHDMIAAEKDNRTIFEQWGGNHREGRADALDSLLGVMSKNPEAATAFFDTDLDHGQAHLDYLVGNGDGAREWPQQHIVAGSTLITNDDPLSRHGLGLALEAGATGHEPGSPLGRPGPHSEGQARVMQGIIATLDKGAGGDTVPEALKAPLGRALNDYTQDTHAILGGYAPNSPVGQDDIAGSGDNASIANSKESLLRVMRGVSDGVAGENEKGEPIRVFDTLYESQRGYAAEYLETGRQVPQSALTENVTSWDNRARHVGEALGGMNAIGTDMILDVRDAEVGTINDQARYAYHGVGSLANTIPVFGDVAQRTVDAATYEWSKDVITEKENVARADVSRETAGGIAGTNNLIDGWADTRDAKGSDAAENAKGEAKQSYITGREEAYSALRTRK
;
A
#
# COMPACT_ATOMS: atom_id res chain seq x y z
N MET A 1 -24.95 19.68 -12.76
CA MET A 1 -24.27 18.46 -13.23
C MET A 1 -25.06 17.89 -14.40
N PRO A 2 -24.41 17.62 -15.54
CA PRO A 2 -25.05 16.96 -16.67
C PRO A 2 -25.42 15.51 -16.32
N THR A 3 -26.54 15.04 -16.87
CA THR A 3 -26.96 13.64 -16.78
C THR A 3 -26.23 12.77 -17.81
N TYR A 4 -26.20 11.45 -17.57
CA TYR A 4 -25.69 10.49 -18.56
C TYR A 4 -26.33 10.69 -19.95
N HIS A 5 -27.64 10.95 -20.00
CA HIS A 5 -28.35 11.18 -21.25
C HIS A 5 -27.83 12.42 -21.99
N GLU A 6 -27.70 13.54 -21.27
CA GLU A 6 -27.20 14.81 -21.84
C GLU A 6 -25.78 14.63 -22.37
N ILE A 7 -24.89 13.97 -21.61
CA ILE A 7 -23.51 13.69 -22.05
C ILE A 7 -23.52 12.90 -23.37
N MET A 8 -24.29 11.82 -23.43
CA MET A 8 -24.33 10.92 -24.58
C MET A 8 -24.93 11.59 -25.82
N THR A 9 -25.86 12.52 -25.66
CA THR A 9 -26.60 13.16 -26.75
C THR A 9 -26.06 14.53 -27.17
N THR A 10 -25.29 15.21 -26.32
CA THR A 10 -24.75 16.55 -26.61
C THR A 10 -23.81 16.53 -27.83
N ASP A 11 -24.03 17.48 -28.74
CA ASP A 11 -23.14 17.75 -29.86
C ASP A 11 -22.02 18.70 -29.46
N LEU A 12 -20.82 18.14 -29.28
CA LEU A 12 -19.64 18.91 -28.87
C LEU A 12 -19.08 19.77 -30.01
N SER A 13 -19.48 19.57 -31.28
CA SER A 13 -18.96 20.34 -32.43
C SER A 13 -19.28 21.85 -32.36
N ALA A 14 -20.27 22.22 -31.54
CA ALA A 14 -20.57 23.62 -31.22
C ALA A 14 -19.36 24.35 -30.60
N LEU A 15 -18.55 23.67 -29.78
CA LEU A 15 -17.37 24.24 -29.13
C LEU A 15 -16.29 24.62 -30.15
N THR A 16 -15.97 23.74 -31.09
CA THR A 16 -14.97 24.03 -32.14
C THR A 16 -15.47 25.09 -33.12
N THR A 17 -16.78 25.10 -33.40
CA THR A 17 -17.41 26.17 -34.18
C THR A 17 -17.29 27.53 -33.49
N ALA A 18 -17.54 27.59 -32.17
CA ALA A 18 -17.38 28.81 -31.39
C ALA A 18 -15.90 29.25 -31.32
N ALA A 19 -14.98 28.32 -31.11
CA ALA A 19 -13.54 28.58 -31.12
C ALA A 19 -13.05 29.18 -32.46
N ALA A 20 -13.57 28.68 -33.59
CA ALA A 20 -13.26 29.23 -34.91
C ALA A 20 -13.74 30.68 -35.06
N LYS A 21 -14.92 31.02 -34.54
CA LYS A 21 -15.45 32.39 -34.54
C LYS A 21 -14.61 33.33 -33.67
N TRP A 22 -14.21 32.90 -32.47
CA TRP A 22 -13.30 33.66 -31.60
C TRP A 22 -11.93 33.88 -32.24
N THR A 23 -11.41 32.87 -32.95
CA THR A 23 -10.18 33.00 -33.76
C THR A 23 -10.35 34.07 -34.85
N GLY A 24 -11.50 34.08 -35.53
CA GLY A 24 -11.86 35.13 -36.49
C GLY A 24 -11.90 36.52 -35.85
N MET A 25 -12.52 36.64 -34.68
CA MET A 25 -12.58 37.91 -33.91
C MET A 25 -11.20 38.41 -33.52
N ALA A 26 -10.31 37.54 -33.04
CA ALA A 26 -8.92 37.88 -32.78
C ALA A 26 -8.17 38.38 -34.03
N GLY A 27 -8.52 37.83 -35.20
CA GLY A 27 -8.04 38.31 -36.50
C GLY A 27 -8.49 39.74 -36.79
N GLU A 28 -9.77 40.05 -36.55
CA GLU A 28 -10.32 41.39 -36.74
C GLU A 28 -9.72 42.42 -35.76
N PHE A 29 -9.58 42.08 -34.46
CA PHE A 29 -8.88 42.95 -33.51
C PHE A 29 -7.43 43.21 -33.92
N GLY A 30 -6.73 42.19 -34.43
CA GLY A 30 -5.38 42.36 -34.95
C GLY A 30 -5.29 43.30 -36.16
N LYS A 31 -6.30 43.30 -37.04
CA LYS A 31 -6.39 44.27 -38.15
C LYS A 31 -6.62 45.68 -37.61
N ARG A 32 -7.57 45.84 -36.68
CA ARG A 32 -7.87 47.16 -36.06
C ARG A 32 -6.68 47.72 -35.28
N ALA A 33 -5.94 46.89 -34.56
CA ALA A 33 -4.70 47.30 -33.89
C ALA A 33 -3.70 47.89 -34.90
N LYS A 34 -3.45 47.20 -36.01
CA LYS A 34 -2.51 47.66 -37.06
C LYS A 34 -3.00 48.95 -37.75
N GLU A 35 -4.29 49.02 -38.05
CA GLU A 35 -4.90 50.22 -38.63
C GLU A 35 -4.78 51.42 -37.66
N TYR A 36 -5.08 51.22 -36.38
CA TYR A 36 -4.99 52.26 -35.36
C TYR A 36 -3.54 52.72 -35.12
N GLU A 37 -2.61 51.78 -35.03
CA GLU A 37 -1.17 52.04 -34.91
C GLU A 37 -0.66 52.89 -36.09
N LYS A 38 -1.13 52.61 -37.31
CA LYS A 38 -0.72 53.32 -38.52
C LYS A 38 -1.40 54.68 -38.68
N GLU A 39 -2.73 54.70 -38.63
CA GLU A 39 -3.55 55.83 -39.07
C GLU A 39 -3.93 56.79 -37.93
N VAL A 40 -3.70 56.42 -36.66
CA VAL A 40 -3.98 57.29 -35.51
C VAL A 40 -2.71 57.57 -34.73
N GLN A 41 -2.14 56.54 -34.07
CA GLN A 41 -0.98 56.74 -33.22
C GLN A 41 0.26 57.16 -34.04
N GLY A 42 0.50 56.50 -35.19
CA GLY A 42 1.66 56.75 -36.04
C GLY A 42 1.75 58.18 -36.55
N ILE A 43 0.62 58.76 -36.99
CA ILE A 43 0.54 60.15 -37.45
C ILE A 43 0.94 61.11 -36.32
N THR A 44 0.54 60.82 -35.08
CA THR A 44 0.79 61.68 -33.91
C THR A 44 2.20 61.57 -33.34
N LEU A 45 3.02 60.65 -33.87
CA LEU A 45 4.44 60.50 -33.55
C LEU A 45 5.37 61.23 -34.54
N GLU A 46 4.82 61.82 -35.60
CA GLU A 46 5.60 62.65 -36.53
C GLU A 46 6.04 63.98 -35.88
N ARG A 47 7.13 64.58 -36.38
CA ARG A 47 7.70 65.83 -35.80
C ARG A 47 6.84 67.09 -36.02
N THR A 48 5.63 66.94 -36.56
CA THR A 48 4.71 68.04 -36.89
C THR A 48 3.85 68.47 -35.70
N TRP A 49 3.68 67.62 -34.68
CA TRP A 49 2.95 67.93 -33.45
C TRP A 49 3.79 67.59 -32.20
N ILE A 50 4.20 68.62 -31.45
CA ILE A 50 5.10 68.48 -30.30
C ILE A 50 4.63 69.30 -29.10
N GLY A 51 5.03 68.90 -27.89
CA GLY A 51 4.72 69.58 -26.63
C GLY A 51 3.72 68.80 -25.76
N GLN A 52 3.38 69.37 -24.59
CA GLN A 52 2.63 68.65 -23.54
C GLN A 52 1.28 68.05 -24.01
N SER A 53 0.57 68.71 -24.93
CA SER A 53 -0.67 68.18 -25.50
C SER A 53 -0.43 66.93 -26.36
N ALA A 54 0.67 66.89 -27.12
CA ALA A 54 1.05 65.75 -27.93
C ALA A 54 1.46 64.57 -27.02
N ASP A 55 2.24 64.84 -25.96
CA ASP A 55 2.66 63.81 -25.00
C ASP A 55 1.46 63.16 -24.30
N ALA A 56 0.51 63.97 -23.82
CA ALA A 56 -0.70 63.50 -23.16
C ALA A 56 -1.60 62.68 -24.11
N ALA A 57 -1.71 63.10 -25.37
CA ALA A 57 -2.49 62.37 -26.38
C ALA A 57 -1.81 61.05 -26.77
N ASN A 58 -0.51 61.05 -27.03
CA ASN A 58 0.28 59.86 -27.37
C ASN A 58 0.22 58.79 -26.27
N ALA A 59 0.21 59.19 -25.00
CA ALA A 59 -0.01 58.28 -23.89
C ALA A 59 -1.37 57.59 -23.98
N ARG A 60 -2.45 58.34 -24.27
CA ARG A 60 -3.81 57.78 -24.42
C ARG A 60 -3.95 56.88 -25.66
N PHE A 61 -3.38 57.29 -26.80
CA PHE A 61 -3.38 56.47 -28.01
C PHE A 61 -2.64 55.15 -27.81
N ARG A 62 -1.53 55.15 -27.05
CA ARG A 62 -0.83 53.92 -26.70
C ARG A 62 -1.72 52.99 -25.87
N VAL A 63 -2.45 53.52 -24.89
CA VAL A 63 -3.41 52.73 -24.09
C VAL A 63 -4.48 52.13 -25.00
N THR A 64 -5.09 52.90 -25.90
CA THR A 64 -6.08 52.37 -26.86
C THR A 64 -5.50 51.31 -27.80
N LEU A 65 -4.26 51.49 -28.29
CA LEU A 65 -3.60 50.46 -29.09
C LEU A 65 -3.37 49.18 -28.28
N ASN A 66 -2.95 49.31 -27.01
CA ASN A 66 -2.78 48.17 -26.12
C ASN A 66 -4.11 47.44 -25.90
N GLU A 67 -5.23 48.14 -25.71
CA GLU A 67 -6.55 47.50 -25.60
C GLU A 67 -6.91 46.66 -26.84
N TYR A 68 -6.59 47.12 -28.05
CA TYR A 68 -6.79 46.28 -29.24
C TYR A 68 -5.90 45.03 -29.25
N LYS A 69 -4.66 45.14 -28.75
CA LYS A 69 -3.73 44.01 -28.64
C LYS A 69 -4.17 43.04 -27.54
N ASN A 70 -4.63 43.55 -26.40
CA ASN A 70 -5.19 42.78 -25.29
C ASN A 70 -6.46 42.05 -25.73
N ALA A 71 -7.40 42.73 -26.40
CA ALA A 71 -8.61 42.11 -26.96
C ALA A 71 -8.28 40.98 -27.94
N GLN A 72 -7.23 41.16 -28.76
CA GLN A 72 -6.75 40.11 -29.63
C GLN A 72 -6.19 38.91 -28.83
N ALA A 73 -5.42 39.16 -27.76
CA ALA A 73 -4.87 38.10 -26.92
C ALA A 73 -5.98 37.32 -26.20
N GLU A 74 -6.93 38.03 -25.59
CA GLU A 74 -8.09 37.44 -24.90
C GLU A 74 -8.94 36.60 -25.85
N ALA A 75 -9.27 37.11 -27.03
CA ALA A 75 -10.03 36.35 -28.03
C ALA A 75 -9.30 35.08 -28.51
N LYS A 76 -7.97 35.09 -28.59
CA LYS A 76 -7.18 33.89 -28.89
C LYS A 76 -7.24 32.88 -27.74
N ALA A 77 -7.10 33.35 -26.52
CA ALA A 77 -7.15 32.51 -25.33
C ALA A 77 -8.51 31.82 -25.17
N ILE A 78 -9.62 32.56 -25.32
CA ILE A 78 -10.97 31.98 -25.32
C ILE A 78 -11.11 30.91 -26.41
N ALA A 79 -10.58 31.16 -27.61
CA ALA A 79 -10.60 30.17 -28.68
C ALA A 79 -9.78 28.91 -28.34
N SER A 80 -8.68 29.03 -27.60
CA SER A 80 -7.90 27.88 -27.14
C SER A 80 -8.65 27.09 -26.07
N LEU A 81 -9.19 27.76 -25.04
CA LEU A 81 -9.98 27.12 -23.97
C LEU A 81 -11.17 26.32 -24.52
N LEU A 82 -11.87 26.85 -25.52
CA LEU A 82 -12.99 26.13 -26.15
C LEU A 82 -12.55 24.89 -26.95
N ARG A 83 -11.34 24.88 -27.51
CA ARG A 83 -10.77 23.69 -28.18
C ARG A 83 -10.29 22.65 -27.18
N ASP A 84 -9.71 23.13 -26.09
CA ASP A 84 -9.28 22.31 -24.97
C ASP A 84 -10.49 21.58 -24.35
N ALA A 85 -11.53 22.33 -23.98
CA ALA A 85 -12.82 21.81 -23.52
C ALA A 85 -13.41 20.76 -24.48
N HIS A 86 -13.38 21.02 -25.79
CA HIS A 86 -13.83 20.05 -26.78
C HIS A 86 -13.03 18.74 -26.73
N THR A 87 -11.71 18.83 -26.58
CA THR A 87 -10.81 17.67 -26.53
C THR A 87 -11.13 16.83 -25.29
N GLN A 88 -11.14 17.45 -24.11
CA GLN A 88 -11.43 16.79 -22.84
C GLN A 88 -12.82 16.11 -22.85
N PHE A 89 -13.87 16.84 -23.22
CA PHE A 89 -15.22 16.28 -23.26
C PHE A 89 -15.37 15.17 -24.29
N THR A 90 -14.66 15.24 -25.42
CA THR A 90 -14.71 14.17 -26.44
C THR A 90 -14.06 12.90 -25.92
N GLU A 91 -12.92 13.01 -25.23
CA GLU A 91 -12.22 11.86 -24.65
C GLU A 91 -13.03 11.22 -23.53
N LEU A 92 -13.56 12.01 -22.59
CA LEU A 92 -14.40 11.50 -21.51
C LEU A 92 -15.70 10.86 -22.03
N LYS A 93 -16.36 11.49 -23.01
CA LYS A 93 -17.54 10.93 -23.68
C LYS A 93 -17.22 9.59 -24.34
N LYS A 94 -16.06 9.47 -24.98
CA LYS A 94 -15.59 8.21 -25.58
C LYS A 94 -15.35 7.14 -24.52
N SER A 95 -14.71 7.48 -23.41
CA SER A 95 -14.51 6.55 -22.28
C SER A 95 -15.85 6.04 -21.72
N LEU A 96 -16.84 6.93 -21.57
CA LEU A 96 -18.20 6.56 -21.14
C LEU A 96 -18.89 5.62 -22.15
N GLN A 97 -18.73 5.87 -23.45
CA GLN A 97 -19.22 4.98 -24.51
C GLN A 97 -18.56 3.60 -24.44
N THR A 98 -17.26 3.53 -24.16
CA THR A 98 -16.52 2.27 -24.02
C THR A 98 -16.98 1.48 -22.80
N VAL A 99 -17.03 2.09 -21.61
CA VAL A 99 -17.54 1.42 -20.39
C VAL A 99 -18.96 0.90 -20.59
N ARG A 100 -19.82 1.69 -21.24
CA ARG A 100 -21.17 1.24 -21.59
C ARG A 100 -21.13 0.01 -22.50
N ALA A 101 -20.30 0.02 -23.54
CA ALA A 101 -20.18 -1.11 -24.46
C ALA A 101 -19.66 -2.37 -23.76
N ASP A 102 -18.73 -2.24 -22.82
CA ASP A 102 -18.16 -3.37 -22.09
C ASP A 102 -19.13 -3.93 -21.04
N ALA A 103 -19.91 -3.07 -20.38
CA ALA A 103 -21.03 -3.53 -19.55
C ALA A 103 -22.03 -4.37 -20.37
N LEU A 104 -22.37 -3.94 -21.60
CA LEU A 104 -23.26 -4.71 -22.48
C LEU A 104 -22.68 -6.07 -22.89
N LYS A 105 -21.35 -6.19 -23.04
CA LYS A 105 -20.68 -7.47 -23.31
C LYS A 105 -20.64 -8.37 -22.08
N ALA A 106 -20.69 -7.79 -20.88
CA ALA A 106 -20.70 -8.50 -19.59
C ALA A 106 -22.12 -8.84 -19.12
N ASP A 107 -23.06 -9.07 -20.06
CA ASP A 107 -24.47 -9.39 -19.79
C ASP A 107 -25.21 -8.35 -18.94
N MET A 108 -24.79 -7.08 -19.00
CA MET A 108 -25.53 -5.98 -18.39
C MET A 108 -26.42 -5.28 -19.41
N LYS A 109 -27.43 -4.59 -18.91
CA LYS A 109 -28.25 -3.62 -19.63
C LYS A 109 -28.07 -2.24 -19.00
N VAL A 110 -27.77 -1.24 -19.82
CA VAL A 110 -27.63 0.16 -19.41
C VAL A 110 -28.80 0.97 -19.98
N SER A 111 -29.59 1.61 -19.11
CA SER A 111 -30.71 2.48 -19.52
C SER A 111 -30.23 3.79 -20.17
N ASP A 112 -31.15 4.53 -20.79
CA ASP A 112 -30.87 5.87 -21.31
C ASP A 112 -30.51 6.89 -20.22
N SER A 113 -30.82 6.59 -18.96
CA SER A 113 -30.42 7.36 -17.79
C SER A 113 -29.10 6.89 -17.16
N GLY A 114 -28.43 5.90 -17.75
CA GLY A 114 -27.16 5.36 -17.24
C GLY A 114 -27.31 4.33 -16.11
N ARG A 115 -28.52 3.82 -15.86
CA ARG A 115 -28.75 2.79 -14.82
C ARG A 115 -28.36 1.42 -15.34
N VAL A 116 -27.51 0.72 -14.60
CA VAL A 116 -27.07 -0.64 -14.89
C VAL A 116 -28.01 -1.65 -14.24
N THR A 117 -28.40 -2.66 -14.99
CA THR A 117 -29.16 -3.83 -14.53
C THR A 117 -28.61 -5.08 -15.18
N PHE A 118 -28.77 -6.24 -14.56
CA PHE A 118 -28.40 -7.50 -15.21
C PHE A 118 -29.38 -7.84 -16.34
N ASP A 119 -28.87 -8.18 -17.52
CA ASP A 119 -29.71 -8.55 -18.65
C ASP A 119 -30.13 -10.02 -18.56
N THR A 120 -31.30 -10.25 -17.97
CA THR A 120 -31.85 -11.61 -17.86
C THR A 120 -32.36 -12.15 -19.19
N SER A 121 -32.42 -11.36 -20.27
CA SER A 121 -32.99 -11.78 -21.56
C SER A 121 -32.01 -12.56 -22.43
N THR A 122 -30.70 -12.38 -22.23
CA THR A 122 -29.62 -13.04 -22.97
C THR A 122 -29.17 -14.36 -22.34
N LEU A 123 -29.64 -14.67 -21.12
CA LEU A 123 -29.21 -15.86 -20.36
C LEU A 123 -29.66 -17.18 -21.00
N SER A 124 -28.74 -18.15 -20.99
CA SER A 124 -29.03 -19.56 -21.23
C SER A 124 -29.93 -20.14 -20.13
N GLU A 125 -30.58 -21.27 -20.40
CA GLU A 125 -31.47 -21.92 -19.44
C GLU A 125 -30.74 -22.33 -18.14
N GLY A 126 -29.49 -22.83 -18.26
CA GLY A 126 -28.65 -23.16 -17.11
C GLY A 126 -28.26 -21.93 -16.26
N ALA A 127 -27.86 -20.83 -16.91
CA ALA A 127 -27.53 -19.59 -16.19
C ALA A 127 -28.74 -18.95 -15.52
N ARG A 128 -29.93 -19.05 -16.16
CA ARG A 128 -31.19 -18.59 -15.58
C ARG A 128 -31.58 -19.43 -14.35
N SER A 129 -31.38 -20.75 -14.40
CA SER A 129 -31.59 -21.64 -13.24
C SER A 129 -30.63 -21.31 -12.09
N ALA A 130 -29.34 -21.15 -12.38
CA ALA A 130 -28.34 -20.73 -11.39
C ALA A 130 -28.70 -19.40 -10.75
N TYR A 131 -29.10 -18.39 -11.54
CA TYR A 131 -29.53 -17.09 -11.00
C TYR A 131 -30.72 -17.20 -10.03
N HIS A 132 -31.63 -18.16 -10.21
CA HIS A 132 -32.77 -18.33 -9.31
C HIS A 132 -32.45 -19.14 -8.05
N HIS A 133 -31.45 -20.03 -8.08
CA HIS A 133 -31.24 -21.04 -7.05
C HIS A 133 -29.87 -21.02 -6.38
N ASP A 134 -28.89 -20.29 -6.92
CA ASP A 134 -27.53 -20.15 -6.40
C ASP A 134 -27.32 -18.76 -5.76
N PRO A 135 -27.23 -18.67 -4.43
CA PRO A 135 -26.99 -17.41 -3.71
C PRO A 135 -25.67 -16.73 -4.05
N ASP A 136 -24.62 -17.49 -4.36
CA ASP A 136 -23.29 -16.97 -4.67
C ASP A 136 -23.26 -16.37 -6.07
N TYR A 137 -23.92 -17.02 -7.04
CA TYR A 137 -24.11 -16.44 -8.37
C TYR A 137 -24.98 -15.17 -8.33
N GLN A 138 -26.01 -15.10 -7.48
CA GLN A 138 -26.76 -13.86 -7.27
C GLN A 138 -25.90 -12.75 -6.65
N LYS A 139 -25.00 -13.10 -5.73
CA LYS A 139 -24.07 -12.13 -5.10
C LYS A 139 -23.10 -11.58 -6.14
N SER A 140 -22.47 -12.45 -6.93
CA SER A 140 -21.54 -12.03 -7.99
C SER A 140 -22.21 -11.13 -9.04
N VAL A 141 -23.46 -11.41 -9.40
CA VAL A 141 -24.26 -10.54 -10.29
C VAL A 141 -24.52 -9.16 -9.64
N ARG A 142 -24.92 -9.11 -8.37
CA ARG A 142 -25.12 -7.84 -7.65
C ARG A 142 -23.83 -7.03 -7.57
N ASP A 143 -22.71 -7.68 -7.30
CA ASP A 143 -21.39 -7.05 -7.21
C ASP A 143 -20.96 -6.51 -8.58
N ALA A 144 -21.18 -7.27 -9.66
CA ALA A 144 -20.93 -6.84 -11.02
C ALA A 144 -21.79 -5.64 -11.43
N VAL A 145 -23.10 -5.67 -11.19
CA VAL A 145 -24.01 -4.53 -11.44
C VAL A 145 -23.55 -3.29 -10.68
N GLY A 146 -23.20 -3.45 -9.40
CA GLY A 146 -22.67 -2.36 -8.57
C GLY A 146 -21.35 -1.80 -9.11
N SER A 147 -20.45 -2.66 -9.58
CA SER A 147 -19.17 -2.25 -10.17
C SER A 147 -19.35 -1.42 -11.43
N TRP A 148 -20.16 -1.88 -12.38
CA TRP A 148 -20.44 -1.15 -13.62
C TRP A 148 -21.18 0.16 -13.36
N GLN A 149 -22.13 0.18 -12.43
CA GLN A 149 -22.82 1.42 -12.04
C GLN A 149 -21.83 2.45 -11.52
N ARG A 150 -20.91 2.06 -10.62
CA ARG A 150 -19.87 2.96 -10.10
C ARG A 150 -18.94 3.49 -11.19
N GLN A 151 -18.59 2.68 -12.19
CA GLN A 151 -17.75 3.14 -13.31
C GLN A 151 -18.46 4.19 -14.18
N ILE A 152 -19.75 3.98 -14.49
CA ILE A 152 -20.55 4.96 -15.22
C ILE A 152 -20.70 6.26 -14.42
N ASP A 153 -21.08 6.15 -13.14
CA ASP A 153 -21.26 7.31 -12.26
C ASP A 153 -19.96 8.12 -12.11
N ARG A 154 -18.81 7.43 -12.03
CA ARG A 154 -17.48 8.06 -11.98
C ARG A 154 -17.19 8.90 -13.23
N LEU A 155 -17.43 8.35 -14.43
CA LEU A 155 -17.18 9.07 -15.68
C LEU A 155 -18.14 10.26 -15.88
N VAL A 156 -19.38 10.13 -15.42
CA VAL A 156 -20.33 11.27 -15.39
C VAL A 156 -19.84 12.36 -14.43
N ALA A 157 -19.30 11.97 -13.26
CA ALA A 157 -18.71 12.92 -12.32
C ALA A 157 -17.48 13.62 -12.93
N GLN A 158 -16.55 12.89 -13.57
CA GLN A 158 -15.38 13.48 -14.23
C GLN A 158 -15.76 14.50 -15.31
N ILE A 159 -16.81 14.24 -16.10
CA ILE A 159 -17.30 15.23 -17.09
C ILE A 159 -17.87 16.46 -16.40
N THR A 160 -18.53 16.30 -15.25
CA THR A 160 -19.01 17.42 -14.45
C THR A 160 -17.85 18.27 -13.91
N ASP A 161 -16.75 17.63 -13.53
CA ASP A 161 -15.59 18.33 -12.99
C ASP A 161 -14.86 19.13 -14.06
N ALA A 162 -14.62 18.52 -15.23
CA ALA A 162 -14.05 19.21 -16.38
C ALA A 162 -14.93 20.40 -16.82
N ASP A 163 -16.26 20.28 -16.76
CA ASP A 163 -17.18 21.39 -17.07
C ASP A 163 -17.03 22.57 -16.10
N ALA A 164 -16.85 22.29 -14.80
CA ALA A 164 -16.56 23.34 -13.82
C ALA A 164 -15.18 23.97 -14.06
N GLY A 165 -14.16 23.19 -14.46
CA GLY A 165 -12.85 23.70 -14.87
C GLY A 165 -12.93 24.66 -16.05
N VAL A 166 -13.71 24.30 -17.08
CA VAL A 166 -14.00 25.17 -18.23
C VAL A 166 -14.71 26.46 -17.78
N GLU A 167 -15.69 26.37 -16.87
CA GLU A 167 -16.38 27.54 -16.34
C GLU A 167 -15.42 28.51 -15.65
N ILE A 168 -14.49 27.99 -14.84
CA ILE A 168 -13.46 28.79 -14.16
C ILE A 168 -12.54 29.46 -15.17
N ALA A 169 -12.00 28.69 -16.12
CA ALA A 169 -11.11 29.22 -17.14
C ALA A 169 -11.78 30.34 -17.95
N LEU A 170 -13.05 30.17 -18.35
CA LEU A 170 -13.81 31.19 -19.08
C LEU A 170 -14.15 32.44 -18.25
N LYS A 171 -14.33 32.30 -16.93
CA LYS A 171 -14.51 33.44 -16.02
C LYS A 171 -13.21 34.21 -15.78
N GLU A 172 -12.09 33.51 -15.67
CA GLU A 172 -10.78 34.11 -15.38
C GLU A 172 -10.12 34.72 -16.62
N VAL A 173 -10.30 34.13 -17.80
CA VAL A 173 -9.64 34.58 -19.04
C VAL A 173 -9.96 36.01 -19.42
N VAL A 174 -11.14 36.51 -19.04
CA VAL A 174 -11.61 37.87 -19.33
C VAL A 174 -11.25 38.89 -18.25
N LYS A 175 -10.60 38.47 -17.15
CA LYS A 175 -10.23 39.41 -16.09
C LYS A 175 -8.96 40.17 -16.47
N ASP A 176 -9.09 41.49 -16.53
CA ASP A 176 -7.96 42.40 -16.57
C ASP A 176 -7.16 42.29 -15.26
N THR A 177 -5.90 41.86 -15.39
CA THR A 177 -4.99 41.63 -14.27
C THR A 177 -3.84 42.64 -14.21
N ASP A 178 -3.76 43.59 -15.16
CA ASP A 178 -2.68 44.56 -15.22
C ASP A 178 -3.18 45.97 -14.86
N PRO A 179 -3.16 46.35 -13.56
CA PRO A 179 -3.66 47.65 -13.13
C PRO A 179 -2.75 48.82 -13.60
N THR A 180 -1.69 48.54 -14.36
CA THR A 180 -0.69 49.52 -14.80
C THR A 180 -0.74 49.80 -16.31
N ASP A 181 -1.59 49.11 -17.07
CA ASP A 181 -1.65 49.23 -18.53
C ASP A 181 -2.40 50.49 -19.03
N GLY A 182 -3.04 51.21 -18.11
CA GLY A 182 -3.69 52.49 -18.34
C GLY A 182 -5.21 52.42 -18.52
N THR A 183 -5.81 51.24 -18.41
CA THR A 183 -7.26 51.07 -18.29
C THR A 183 -7.64 50.49 -16.92
N THR A 184 -8.94 50.42 -16.65
CA THR A 184 -9.46 49.77 -15.45
C THR A 184 -10.62 48.90 -15.92
N ASN A 185 -10.52 47.59 -15.72
CA ASN A 185 -11.42 46.60 -16.31
C ASN A 185 -11.36 46.64 -17.85
N GLY A 186 -10.15 46.73 -18.41
CA GLY A 186 -9.91 46.59 -19.85
C GLY A 186 -9.98 45.14 -20.32
N PHE A 187 -9.44 44.86 -21.50
CA PHE A 187 -9.23 43.48 -21.95
C PHE A 187 -8.02 42.85 -21.26
N ASN A 188 -8.07 41.54 -21.02
CA ASN A 188 -6.94 40.81 -20.44
C ASN A 188 -5.75 40.79 -21.41
N GLY A 189 -4.65 41.44 -21.04
CA GLY A 189 -3.41 41.48 -21.83
C GLY A 189 -2.50 40.26 -21.66
N LYS A 190 -2.72 39.44 -20.62
CA LYS A 190 -1.92 38.23 -20.33
C LYS A 190 -2.79 36.99 -20.06
N PRO A 191 -3.77 36.68 -20.94
CA PRO A 191 -4.64 35.54 -20.76
C PRO A 191 -3.90 34.25 -21.09
N LEU A 192 -4.25 33.18 -20.38
CA LEU A 192 -3.81 31.82 -20.65
C LEU A 192 -4.82 31.11 -21.55
N GLY A 193 -4.33 30.19 -22.38
CA GLY A 193 -5.14 29.40 -23.32
C GLY A 193 -5.30 27.93 -22.94
N ASP A 194 -5.08 27.60 -21.68
CA ASP A 194 -5.00 26.26 -21.11
C ASP A 194 -5.88 26.23 -19.85
N ILE A 195 -6.79 25.26 -19.75
CA ILE A 195 -7.77 25.17 -18.65
C ILE A 195 -7.05 24.84 -17.34
N GLU A 196 -6.17 23.85 -17.37
CA GLU A 196 -5.40 23.35 -16.23
C GLU A 196 -4.57 24.47 -15.59
N GLU A 197 -3.99 25.38 -16.38
CA GLU A 197 -3.24 26.51 -15.81
C GLU A 197 -4.12 27.45 -14.95
N TYR A 198 -5.40 27.63 -15.29
CA TYR A 198 -6.32 28.40 -14.45
C TYR A 198 -6.73 27.63 -13.20
N GLU A 199 -6.97 26.33 -13.32
CA GLU A 199 -7.28 25.48 -12.17
C GLU A 199 -6.13 25.45 -11.16
N VAL A 200 -4.89 25.35 -11.64
CA VAL A 200 -3.70 25.44 -10.77
C VAL A 200 -3.65 26.78 -10.04
N ARG A 201 -3.89 27.90 -10.73
CA ARG A 201 -3.88 29.24 -10.11
C ARG A 201 -4.96 29.39 -9.05
N ASN A 202 -6.18 28.92 -9.33
CA ASN A 202 -7.28 28.96 -8.38
C ASN A 202 -6.99 28.08 -7.15
N THR A 203 -6.49 26.85 -7.39
CA THR A 203 -6.06 25.92 -6.33
C THR A 203 -4.94 26.52 -5.47
N GLU A 204 -3.94 27.12 -6.10
CA GLU A 204 -2.84 27.84 -5.42
C GLU A 204 -3.37 28.99 -4.57
N GLU A 205 -4.30 29.81 -5.08
CA GLU A 205 -4.89 30.91 -4.34
C GLU A 205 -5.64 30.42 -3.09
N ILE A 206 -6.45 29.36 -3.23
CA ILE A 206 -7.18 28.74 -2.12
C ILE A 206 -6.19 28.20 -1.08
N ALA A 207 -5.16 27.46 -1.51
CA ALA A 207 -4.11 26.93 -0.65
C ALA A 207 -3.34 28.04 0.08
N ARG A 208 -2.98 29.14 -0.60
CA ARG A 208 -2.31 30.29 0.04
C ARG A 208 -3.20 30.98 1.07
N ARG A 209 -4.51 31.06 0.84
CA ARG A 209 -5.45 31.59 1.84
C ARG A 209 -5.50 30.70 3.10
N LEU A 210 -5.47 29.37 2.94
CA LEU A 210 -5.34 28.44 4.07
C LEU A 210 -4.02 28.64 4.82
N LEU A 211 -2.90 28.73 4.10
CA LEU A 211 -1.56 28.95 4.68
C LEU A 211 -1.43 30.28 5.42
N ASP A 212 -2.14 31.32 4.97
CA ASP A 212 -2.21 32.64 5.60
C ASP A 212 -3.17 32.67 6.81
N GLY A 213 -3.87 31.57 7.11
CA GLY A 213 -4.89 31.50 8.16
C GLY A 213 -6.16 32.32 7.84
N LYS A 214 -6.38 32.67 6.56
CA LYS A 214 -7.58 33.38 6.12
C LYS A 214 -8.77 32.44 6.09
N LYS A 215 -9.98 33.00 6.27
CA LYS A 215 -11.21 32.22 6.13
C LYS A 215 -11.39 31.79 4.67
N VAL A 216 -11.54 30.48 4.46
CA VAL A 216 -11.89 29.88 3.18
C VAL A 216 -13.32 29.36 3.27
N SER A 217 -14.10 29.52 2.21
CA SER A 217 -15.51 29.06 2.18
C SER A 217 -15.59 27.58 1.86
N ASP A 218 -16.68 26.90 2.25
CA ASP A 218 -16.90 25.48 1.90
C ASP A 218 -16.93 25.28 0.38
N ALA A 219 -17.39 26.28 -0.37
CA ALA A 219 -17.40 26.27 -1.83
C ALA A 219 -15.99 26.35 -2.42
N ASP A 220 -15.12 27.19 -1.87
CA ASP A 220 -13.72 27.28 -2.28
C ASP A 220 -12.96 25.98 -1.95
N LEU A 221 -13.22 25.39 -0.77
CA LEU A 221 -12.65 24.09 -0.41
C LEU A 221 -13.15 22.98 -1.34
N ALA A 222 -14.43 23.00 -1.73
CA ALA A 222 -15.01 22.02 -2.63
C ALA A 222 -14.42 22.16 -4.03
N GLU A 223 -14.10 23.39 -4.43
CA GLU A 223 -13.44 23.66 -5.69
C GLU A 223 -11.98 23.18 -5.70
N MET A 224 -11.23 23.41 -4.60
CA MET A 224 -9.88 22.84 -4.44
C MET A 224 -9.90 21.31 -4.47
N GLU A 225 -10.88 20.68 -3.79
CA GLU A 225 -11.09 19.22 -3.82
C GLU A 225 -11.40 18.74 -5.25
N ARG A 226 -12.28 19.45 -5.97
CA ARG A 226 -12.65 19.14 -7.35
C ARG A 226 -11.43 19.20 -8.27
N ALA A 227 -10.67 20.29 -8.26
CA ALA A 227 -9.50 20.46 -9.12
C ALA A 227 -8.47 19.35 -8.92
N MET A 228 -8.11 19.03 -7.68
CA MET A 228 -7.15 17.93 -7.40
C MET A 228 -7.70 16.55 -7.79
N ARG A 229 -9.02 16.35 -7.73
CA ARG A 229 -9.67 15.10 -8.14
C ARG A 229 -9.77 14.96 -9.65
N ASP A 230 -10.12 16.04 -10.35
CA ASP A 230 -10.20 16.11 -11.81
C ASP A 230 -8.82 15.87 -12.44
N GLN A 231 -7.81 16.54 -11.87
CA GLN A 231 -6.43 16.53 -12.35
C GLN A 231 -5.54 15.50 -11.66
N ALA A 232 -6.12 14.50 -10.98
CA ALA A 232 -5.37 13.53 -10.19
C ALA A 232 -4.29 12.78 -10.99
N GLY A 233 -4.52 12.58 -12.30
CA GLY A 233 -3.58 11.92 -13.22
C GLY A 233 -2.76 12.88 -14.10
N ASP A 234 -2.95 14.20 -13.98
CA ASP A 234 -2.27 15.18 -14.83
C ASP A 234 -0.92 15.62 -14.23
N LYS A 235 0.16 15.19 -14.87
CA LYS A 235 1.53 15.54 -14.45
C LYS A 235 1.84 17.03 -14.58
N THR A 236 1.25 17.74 -15.53
CA THR A 236 1.48 19.17 -15.75
C THR A 236 0.83 19.97 -14.64
N PHE A 237 -0.44 19.70 -14.32
CA PHE A 237 -1.15 20.28 -13.18
C PHE A 237 -0.36 20.01 -11.89
N ALA A 238 -0.03 18.75 -11.63
CA ALA A 238 0.62 18.33 -10.39
C ALA A 238 1.99 19.02 -10.19
N LYS A 239 2.88 18.97 -11.20
CA LYS A 239 4.17 19.66 -11.14
C LYS A 239 4.02 21.17 -11.02
N SER A 240 3.05 21.77 -11.71
CA SER A 240 2.82 23.22 -11.66
C SER A 240 2.38 23.66 -10.25
N LEU A 241 1.42 22.94 -9.64
CA LEU A 241 0.96 23.21 -8.28
C LEU A 241 2.09 23.04 -7.26
N LEU A 242 2.84 21.94 -7.33
CA LEU A 242 3.96 21.67 -6.40
C LEU A 242 5.09 22.69 -6.55
N ASN A 243 5.42 23.13 -7.77
CA ASN A 243 6.41 24.18 -8.00
C ASN A 243 5.98 25.53 -7.43
N ARG A 244 4.69 25.86 -7.51
CA ARG A 244 4.12 27.13 -7.00
C ARG A 244 4.07 27.16 -5.48
N LEU A 245 3.71 26.04 -4.85
CA LEU A 245 3.67 25.93 -3.39
C LEU A 245 5.08 25.76 -2.79
N GLY A 246 5.93 24.97 -3.46
CA GLY A 246 7.21 24.50 -2.96
C GLY A 246 7.07 23.47 -1.82
N PRO A 247 8.13 22.72 -1.49
CA PRO A 247 8.10 21.71 -0.41
C PRO A 247 7.63 22.26 0.94
N ASP A 248 8.14 23.42 1.36
CA ASP A 248 7.68 24.13 2.58
C ASP A 248 6.17 24.42 2.56
N GLY A 249 5.64 24.86 1.41
CA GLY A 249 4.23 25.17 1.25
C GLY A 249 3.36 23.93 1.36
N ILE A 250 3.80 22.80 0.81
CA ILE A 250 3.09 21.52 0.87
C ILE A 250 3.10 20.95 2.28
N VAL A 251 4.24 20.98 2.97
CA VAL A 251 4.37 20.57 4.37
C VAL A 251 3.40 21.36 5.25
N ARG A 252 3.43 22.69 5.16
CA ARG A 252 2.56 23.56 5.96
C ARG A 252 1.09 23.44 5.58
N LEU A 253 0.79 23.21 4.30
CA LEU A 253 -0.59 23.02 3.85
C LEU A 253 -1.15 21.70 4.39
N SER A 254 -0.35 20.65 4.37
CA SER A 254 -0.69 19.34 4.96
C SER A 254 -0.97 19.48 6.45
N ASP A 255 -0.09 20.15 7.19
CA ASP A 255 -0.25 20.44 8.62
C ASP A 255 -1.56 21.20 8.91
N VAL A 256 -1.78 22.32 8.21
CA VAL A 256 -3.01 23.12 8.36
C VAL A 256 -4.25 22.28 8.07
N MET A 257 -4.25 21.41 7.06
CA MET A 257 -5.40 20.58 6.73
C MET A 257 -5.60 19.44 7.74
N SER A 258 -4.54 18.78 8.21
CA SER A 258 -4.59 17.77 9.27
C SER A 258 -5.15 18.34 10.58
N ASP A 259 -4.75 19.55 10.93
CA ASP A 259 -5.28 20.26 12.11
C ASP A 259 -6.79 20.50 11.99
N ARG A 260 -7.25 20.92 10.82
CA ARG A 260 -8.69 21.15 10.56
C ARG A 260 -9.50 19.86 10.49
N GLU A 261 -8.94 18.79 9.91
CA GLU A 261 -9.54 17.45 9.92
C GLU A 261 -9.80 17.01 11.37
N ARG A 262 -8.80 17.19 12.25
CA ARG A 262 -8.83 16.76 13.64
C ARG A 262 -9.64 17.65 14.58
N GLU A 263 -9.73 18.96 14.31
CA GLU A 263 -10.69 19.86 14.98
C GLU A 263 -12.14 19.36 14.84
N GLY A 264 -12.42 18.58 13.79
CA GLY A 264 -13.71 17.96 13.57
C GLY A 264 -14.76 18.93 13.03
N GLY A 265 -16.04 18.58 13.22
CA GLY A 265 -17.17 19.36 12.72
C GLY A 265 -17.58 19.02 11.29
N SER A 266 -18.40 19.87 10.67
CA SER A 266 -19.04 19.59 9.36
C SER A 266 -18.06 19.48 8.19
N SER A 267 -16.89 20.13 8.30
CA SER A 267 -15.89 20.18 7.22
C SER A 267 -14.75 19.16 7.38
N ALA A 268 -14.74 18.35 8.45
CA ALA A 268 -13.67 17.38 8.70
C ALA A 268 -13.48 16.40 7.54
N GLY A 269 -14.59 15.83 7.05
CA GLY A 269 -14.56 14.93 5.88
C GLY A 269 -14.12 15.60 4.58
N GLN A 270 -14.25 16.93 4.47
CA GLN A 270 -13.72 17.68 3.32
C GLN A 270 -12.20 17.79 3.39
N TYR A 271 -11.63 18.05 4.57
CA TYR A 271 -10.18 18.06 4.77
C TYR A 271 -9.54 16.69 4.57
N THR A 272 -10.21 15.59 4.97
CA THR A 272 -9.75 14.22 4.64
C THR A 272 -9.56 14.04 3.14
N LYS A 273 -10.52 14.50 2.33
CA LYS A 273 -10.43 14.39 0.86
C LYS A 273 -9.42 15.35 0.26
N LEU A 274 -9.26 16.55 0.81
CA LEU A 274 -8.22 17.49 0.37
C LEU A 274 -6.81 16.95 0.64
N LEU A 275 -6.59 16.31 1.80
CA LEU A 275 -5.35 15.60 2.11
C LEU A 275 -5.09 14.47 1.11
N GLY A 276 -6.10 13.64 0.82
CA GLY A 276 -5.99 12.58 -0.20
C GLY A 276 -5.72 13.13 -1.61
N GLY A 277 -6.40 14.20 -2.01
CA GLY A 277 -6.18 14.88 -3.30
C GLY A 277 -4.77 15.46 -3.42
N LEU A 278 -4.25 16.07 -2.34
CA LEU A 278 -2.87 16.55 -2.30
C LEU A 278 -1.88 15.39 -2.37
N ALA A 279 -2.14 14.27 -1.68
CA ALA A 279 -1.31 13.08 -1.70
C ALA A 279 -1.23 12.45 -3.09
N ASN A 280 -2.37 12.29 -3.76
CA ASN A 280 -2.43 11.80 -5.13
C ASN A 280 -1.71 12.75 -6.09
N THR A 281 -1.81 14.06 -5.88
CA THR A 281 -1.07 15.07 -6.66
C THR A 281 0.45 14.92 -6.50
N VAL A 282 0.93 14.71 -5.27
CA VAL A 282 2.35 14.42 -5.01
C VAL A 282 2.75 13.13 -5.72
N ALA A 283 2.01 12.04 -5.54
CA ALA A 283 2.30 10.74 -6.17
C ALA A 283 2.43 10.84 -7.70
N THR A 284 1.51 11.55 -8.35
CA THR A 284 1.52 11.76 -9.81
C THR A 284 2.75 12.56 -10.27
N ALA A 285 3.13 13.60 -9.55
CA ALA A 285 4.28 14.43 -9.91
C ALA A 285 5.63 13.79 -9.61
N THR A 286 5.71 12.94 -8.58
CA THR A 286 6.94 12.27 -8.15
C THR A 286 7.11 10.89 -8.76
N HIS A 287 6.22 10.46 -9.65
CA HIS A 287 6.33 9.17 -10.32
C HIS A 287 7.59 9.08 -11.19
N VAL A 288 8.36 8.01 -11.00
CA VAL A 288 9.59 7.72 -11.71
C VAL A 288 9.33 6.61 -12.73
N PRO A 289 9.79 6.72 -13.99
CA PRO A 289 9.58 5.66 -14.95
C PRO A 289 10.51 4.47 -14.70
N GLY A 290 9.93 3.29 -14.56
CA GLY A 290 10.63 2.05 -14.28
C GLY A 290 10.31 1.56 -12.88
N SER A 291 11.18 0.70 -12.35
CA SER A 291 11.16 0.22 -10.97
C SER A 291 12.57 0.20 -10.41
N MET A 292 12.68 0.00 -9.10
CA MET A 292 13.94 -0.22 -8.41
C MET A 292 14.74 -1.39 -9.01
N ALA A 293 14.06 -2.45 -9.45
CA ALA A 293 14.69 -3.64 -10.01
C ALA A 293 15.26 -3.42 -11.44
N ASP A 294 14.60 -2.62 -12.28
CA ASP A 294 14.95 -2.50 -13.70
C ASP A 294 15.63 -1.16 -14.08
N ALA A 295 15.43 -0.14 -13.24
CA ALA A 295 15.83 1.24 -13.46
C ALA A 295 16.12 1.97 -12.14
N GLY A 296 16.61 1.26 -11.11
CA GLY A 296 17.00 1.85 -9.82
C GLY A 296 18.02 3.00 -9.91
N PRO A 297 18.18 3.80 -8.83
CA PRO A 297 19.18 4.87 -8.77
C PRO A 297 20.58 4.41 -9.18
N GLY A 298 21.28 5.23 -9.96
CA GLY A 298 22.60 4.89 -10.54
C GLY A 298 22.54 4.06 -11.84
N SER A 299 21.38 3.53 -12.24
CA SER A 299 21.21 2.87 -13.53
C SER A 299 21.28 3.85 -14.71
N ALA A 300 21.69 3.37 -15.89
CA ALA A 300 21.76 4.21 -17.09
C ALA A 300 20.38 4.78 -17.51
N LYS A 301 19.29 4.03 -17.28
CA LYS A 301 17.92 4.47 -17.55
C LYS A 301 17.53 5.62 -16.61
N TYR A 302 17.79 5.47 -15.31
CA TYR A 302 17.52 6.49 -14.31
C TYR A 302 18.30 7.77 -14.58
N GLU A 303 19.60 7.66 -14.83
CA GLU A 303 20.48 8.80 -15.15
C GLU A 303 20.09 9.52 -16.46
N ALA A 304 19.54 8.79 -17.43
CA ALA A 304 19.00 9.38 -18.64
C ALA A 304 17.69 10.12 -18.35
N TRP A 305 16.78 9.52 -17.57
CA TRP A 305 15.52 10.16 -17.18
C TRP A 305 15.72 11.41 -16.33
N LEU A 306 16.69 11.43 -15.41
CA LEU A 306 17.04 12.60 -14.58
C LEU A 306 17.38 13.86 -15.41
N LYS A 307 17.80 13.69 -16.68
CA LYS A 307 18.10 14.80 -17.61
C LYS A 307 16.86 15.33 -18.34
N SER A 308 15.72 14.65 -18.22
CA SER A 308 14.43 15.12 -18.74
C SER A 308 13.85 16.24 -17.87
N PRO A 309 12.86 17.01 -18.36
CA PRO A 309 12.14 17.99 -17.54
C PRO A 309 11.49 17.38 -16.29
N ASP A 310 10.98 16.14 -16.38
CA ASP A 310 10.37 15.42 -15.27
C ASP A 310 11.41 15.03 -14.22
N GLY A 311 12.56 14.50 -14.66
CA GLY A 311 13.67 14.16 -13.78
C GLY A 311 14.31 15.37 -13.11
N ALA A 312 14.40 16.50 -13.82
CA ALA A 312 14.88 17.77 -13.26
C ALA A 312 13.93 18.30 -12.17
N PHE A 313 12.61 18.25 -12.42
CA PHE A 313 11.61 18.57 -11.40
C PHE A 313 11.75 17.63 -10.20
N TYR A 314 11.76 16.32 -10.42
CA TYR A 314 11.85 15.32 -9.35
C TYR A 314 13.06 15.57 -8.46
N LYS A 315 14.24 15.80 -9.05
CA LYS A 315 15.47 16.10 -8.30
C LYS A 315 15.34 17.38 -7.47
N GLN A 316 14.83 18.46 -8.06
CA GLN A 316 14.65 19.72 -7.34
C GLN A 316 13.63 19.58 -6.20
N PHE A 317 12.53 18.88 -6.45
CA PHE A 317 11.46 18.67 -5.48
C PHE A 317 11.93 17.82 -4.31
N THR A 318 12.57 16.68 -4.58
CA THR A 318 13.07 15.75 -3.54
C THR A 318 14.17 16.36 -2.69
N GLU A 319 15.10 17.13 -3.26
CA GLU A 319 16.10 17.88 -2.48
C GLU A 319 15.43 18.91 -1.57
N GLY A 320 14.48 19.69 -2.10
CA GLY A 320 13.75 20.66 -1.29
C GLY A 320 12.86 20.00 -0.22
N LEU A 321 12.32 18.81 -0.51
CA LEU A 321 11.56 18.01 0.46
C LEU A 321 12.47 17.44 1.56
N LYS A 322 13.70 17.05 1.25
CA LYS A 322 14.69 16.64 2.24
C LYS A 322 14.98 17.75 3.25
N GLU A 323 15.18 18.97 2.77
CA GLU A 323 15.37 20.15 3.62
C GLU A 323 14.10 20.49 4.41
N ALA A 324 12.94 20.56 3.74
CA ALA A 324 11.66 20.89 4.37
C ALA A 324 11.23 19.82 5.39
N GLY A 325 11.47 18.54 5.11
CA GLY A 325 11.11 17.42 5.99
C GLY A 325 11.85 17.48 7.33
N ALA A 326 13.13 17.82 7.31
CA ALA A 326 13.95 17.93 8.51
C ALA A 326 13.78 19.26 9.27
N LYS A 327 13.08 20.24 8.68
CA LYS A 327 12.89 21.57 9.25
C LYS A 327 11.80 21.58 10.31
N ASN A 328 12.05 22.28 11.42
CA ASN A 328 11.01 22.60 12.41
C ASN A 328 10.20 23.85 11.98
N PHE A 329 8.89 23.71 11.89
CA PHE A 329 7.94 24.76 11.51
C PHE A 329 7.22 25.41 12.71
N ASP A 330 7.44 24.92 13.93
CA ASP A 330 6.86 25.45 15.16
C ASP A 330 7.96 25.83 16.18
N SER A 331 7.55 26.13 17.42
CA SER A 331 8.43 26.57 18.49
C SER A 331 9.47 25.51 18.87
N LYS A 332 10.61 25.96 19.42
CA LYS A 332 11.63 25.04 19.94
C LYS A 332 11.17 24.22 21.15
N THR A 333 10.10 24.64 21.81
CA THR A 333 9.51 23.97 22.97
C THR A 333 8.40 22.98 22.61
N ASN A 334 7.96 23.01 21.35
CA ASN A 334 6.91 22.16 20.78
C ASN A 334 7.22 22.01 19.28
N PRO A 335 8.29 21.28 18.90
CA PRO A 335 8.74 21.24 17.52
C PRO A 335 7.79 20.41 16.65
N MET A 336 7.46 20.93 15.46
CA MET A 336 6.79 20.20 14.39
C MET A 336 7.75 20.09 13.22
N TYR A 337 8.26 18.89 12.98
CA TYR A 337 9.18 18.60 11.87
C TYR A 337 8.41 18.23 10.61
N GLY A 338 8.81 18.79 9.47
CA GLY A 338 8.03 18.73 8.23
C GLY A 338 7.71 17.34 7.69
N TYR A 339 8.55 16.33 7.96
CA TYR A 339 8.27 14.95 7.56
C TYR A 339 6.98 14.40 8.17
N ARG A 340 6.57 14.87 9.36
CA ARG A 340 5.35 14.42 10.03
C ARG A 340 4.08 14.74 9.25
N PRO A 341 3.70 16.02 9.04
CA PRO A 341 2.49 16.34 8.30
C PRO A 341 2.59 15.89 6.82
N PHE A 342 3.80 15.82 6.25
CA PHE A 342 3.99 15.31 4.90
C PHE A 342 3.60 13.83 4.79
N VAL A 343 4.14 12.98 5.66
CA VAL A 343 3.82 11.54 5.65
C VAL A 343 2.38 11.30 6.11
N GLU A 344 1.86 12.05 7.08
CA GLU A 344 0.45 11.96 7.48
C GLU A 344 -0.48 12.20 6.27
N MET A 345 -0.18 13.21 5.44
CA MET A 345 -0.89 13.44 4.19
C MET A 345 -0.75 12.26 3.22
N MET A 346 0.45 11.68 3.07
CA MET A 346 0.66 10.49 2.23
C MET A 346 -0.19 9.30 2.65
N THR A 347 -0.51 9.12 3.94
CA THR A 347 -1.38 8.02 4.41
C THR A 347 -2.79 8.08 3.81
N ARG A 348 -3.23 9.26 3.35
CA ARG A 348 -4.55 9.51 2.74
C ARG A 348 -4.57 9.25 1.23
N ALA A 349 -3.44 8.87 0.61
CA ALA A 349 -3.39 8.56 -0.81
C ALA A 349 -4.25 7.34 -1.16
N ASP A 350 -4.96 7.44 -2.28
CA ASP A 350 -5.75 6.37 -2.89
C ASP A 350 -4.95 5.63 -3.99
N VAL A 351 -3.82 6.20 -4.41
CA VAL A 351 -2.89 5.60 -5.37
C VAL A 351 -1.56 5.28 -4.68
N PRO A 352 -0.90 4.17 -5.04
CA PRO A 352 0.42 3.88 -4.49
C PRO A 352 1.42 4.92 -4.96
N PHE A 353 2.35 5.27 -4.08
CA PHE A 353 3.53 6.02 -4.47
C PHE A 353 4.52 5.12 -5.20
N ASP A 354 5.29 5.74 -6.07
CA ASP A 354 6.38 5.12 -6.81
C ASP A 354 7.44 4.50 -5.89
N ASP A 355 8.00 3.36 -6.29
CA ASP A 355 8.94 2.59 -5.48
C ASP A 355 10.27 3.32 -5.27
N GLN A 356 10.78 3.98 -6.29
CA GLN A 356 12.02 4.76 -6.22
C GLN A 356 11.85 6.00 -5.33
N PHE A 357 10.68 6.67 -5.42
CA PHE A 357 10.35 7.78 -4.53
C PHE A 357 10.24 7.34 -3.06
N LEU A 358 9.53 6.24 -2.78
CA LEU A 358 9.38 5.71 -1.42
C LEU A 358 10.72 5.29 -0.82
N ASN A 359 11.58 4.64 -1.61
CA ASN A 359 12.92 4.23 -1.17
C ASN A 359 13.81 5.44 -0.85
N GLN A 360 13.83 6.45 -1.72
CA GLN A 360 14.56 7.69 -1.49
C GLN A 360 14.07 8.42 -0.22
N LEU A 361 12.76 8.57 -0.07
CA LEU A 361 12.16 9.23 1.09
C LEU A 361 12.46 8.48 2.39
N GLY A 362 12.38 7.15 2.38
CA GLY A 362 12.72 6.31 3.53
C GLY A 362 14.19 6.46 3.94
N HIS A 363 15.10 6.47 2.96
CA HIS A 363 16.52 6.72 3.19
C HIS A 363 16.76 8.11 3.80
N ASP A 364 16.15 9.16 3.24
CA ASP A 364 16.31 10.53 3.74
C ASP A 364 15.76 10.70 5.16
N MET A 365 14.63 10.05 5.49
CA MET A 365 14.06 10.06 6.85
C MET A 365 14.93 9.31 7.86
N ILE A 366 15.49 8.14 7.49
CA ILE A 366 16.43 7.41 8.35
C ILE A 366 17.70 8.23 8.57
N ALA A 367 18.23 8.90 7.54
CA ALA A 367 19.38 9.78 7.67
C ALA A 367 19.07 10.97 8.61
N ALA A 368 17.92 11.62 8.44
CA ALA A 368 17.49 12.73 9.29
C ALA A 368 17.31 12.31 10.76
N GLU A 369 16.78 11.12 11.03
CA GLU A 369 16.67 10.58 12.40
C GLU A 369 18.03 10.22 13.00
N LYS A 370 18.97 9.68 12.21
CA LYS A 370 20.33 9.42 12.70
C LYS A 370 21.05 10.71 13.11
N ASP A 371 20.83 11.80 12.37
CA ASP A 371 21.37 13.14 12.68
C ASP A 371 20.64 13.81 13.86
N ASN A 372 19.32 13.61 13.97
CA ASN A 372 18.49 14.09 15.07
C ASN A 372 17.55 12.99 15.56
N ARG A 373 17.98 12.25 16.59
CA ARG A 373 17.23 11.12 17.18
C ARG A 373 15.84 11.50 17.67
N THR A 374 15.63 12.78 17.96
CA THR A 374 14.37 13.30 18.51
C THR A 374 13.40 13.82 17.44
N ILE A 375 13.76 13.73 16.15
CA ILE A 375 12.97 14.30 15.05
C ILE A 375 11.56 13.69 14.94
N PHE A 376 11.40 12.41 15.31
CA PHE A 376 10.12 11.72 15.33
C PHE A 376 9.55 11.50 16.74
N GLU A 377 10.25 11.92 17.79
CA GLU A 377 9.76 11.89 19.18
C GLU A 377 8.74 12.99 19.48
N GLN A 378 7.63 12.64 20.14
CA GLN A 378 6.66 13.64 20.59
C GLN A 378 7.08 14.29 21.91
N TRP A 379 7.11 15.63 21.96
CA TRP A 379 7.58 16.39 23.13
C TRP A 379 6.46 17.01 23.98
N GLY A 380 5.84 16.24 24.87
CA GLY A 380 4.94 16.80 25.91
C GLY A 380 3.46 16.93 25.52
N GLY A 381 2.59 16.96 26.53
CA GLY A 381 1.14 16.72 26.42
C GLY A 381 0.27 17.78 25.73
N ASN A 382 0.87 18.80 25.11
CA ASN A 382 0.17 19.80 24.29
C ASN A 382 0.32 19.55 22.78
N HIS A 383 1.08 18.53 22.37
CA HIS A 383 1.11 18.10 20.98
C HIS A 383 -0.26 17.55 20.60
N ARG A 384 -0.79 18.16 19.55
CA ARG A 384 -2.14 17.94 19.06
C ARG A 384 -2.12 16.94 17.88
N GLU A 385 -0.99 16.80 17.20
CA GLU A 385 -0.72 15.91 16.06
C GLU A 385 -0.86 14.40 16.37
N GLY A 386 -1.15 13.62 15.33
CA GLY A 386 -1.34 12.16 15.38
C GLY A 386 -0.18 11.45 16.09
N ARG A 387 -0.51 10.52 16.99
CA ARG A 387 0.44 9.74 17.81
C ARG A 387 1.40 8.84 17.00
N ALA A 388 1.18 8.71 15.70
CA ALA A 388 1.95 7.77 14.88
C ALA A 388 3.32 8.34 14.54
N ASP A 389 4.34 7.51 14.72
CA ASP A 389 5.70 7.77 14.26
C ASP A 389 5.72 7.97 12.74
N ALA A 390 6.42 9.02 12.26
CA ALA A 390 6.38 9.36 10.84
C ALA A 390 7.09 8.30 9.96
N LEU A 391 8.19 7.71 10.46
CA LEU A 391 8.89 6.67 9.73
C LEU A 391 8.05 5.38 9.69
N ASP A 392 7.41 5.02 10.79
CA ASP A 392 6.44 3.91 10.81
C ASP A 392 5.27 4.17 9.84
N SER A 393 4.74 5.39 9.84
CA SER A 393 3.66 5.78 8.94
C SER A 393 4.09 5.69 7.47
N LEU A 394 5.34 6.06 7.14
CA LEU A 394 5.89 5.91 5.80
C LEU A 394 5.99 4.44 5.41
N LEU A 395 6.41 3.57 6.32
CA LEU A 395 6.46 2.12 6.08
C LEU A 395 5.05 1.56 5.81
N GLY A 396 4.03 2.06 6.51
CA GLY A 396 2.63 1.73 6.21
C GLY A 396 2.13 2.26 4.86
N VAL A 397 2.66 3.38 4.37
CA VAL A 397 2.41 3.84 2.99
C VAL A 397 3.14 2.94 1.99
N MET A 398 4.39 2.59 2.29
CA MET A 398 5.24 1.74 1.45
C MET A 398 4.68 0.33 1.30
N SER A 399 4.02 -0.22 2.32
CA SER A 399 3.44 -1.55 2.27
C SER A 399 2.32 -1.70 1.23
N LYS A 400 1.73 -0.60 0.75
CA LYS A 400 0.78 -0.59 -0.36
C LYS A 400 1.45 -0.77 -1.74
N ASN A 401 2.78 -0.78 -1.78
CA ASN A 401 3.59 -1.08 -2.96
C ASN A 401 4.61 -2.19 -2.59
N PRO A 402 4.25 -3.47 -2.77
CA PRO A 402 5.13 -4.59 -2.37
C PRO A 402 6.50 -4.59 -3.06
N GLU A 403 6.59 -4.09 -4.29
CA GLU A 403 7.87 -3.93 -4.99
C GLU A 403 8.78 -2.91 -4.29
N ALA A 404 8.20 -1.78 -3.84
CA ALA A 404 8.91 -0.78 -3.04
C ALA A 404 9.42 -1.35 -1.72
N ALA A 405 8.56 -2.09 -1.00
CA ALA A 405 8.92 -2.72 0.25
C ALA A 405 10.00 -3.81 0.06
N THR A 406 9.91 -4.61 -1.01
CA THR A 406 10.93 -5.61 -1.35
C THR A 406 12.27 -4.93 -1.57
N ALA A 407 12.33 -3.92 -2.44
CA ALA A 407 13.55 -3.18 -2.73
C ALA A 407 14.13 -2.45 -1.50
N PHE A 408 13.28 -1.98 -0.59
CA PHE A 408 13.71 -1.28 0.61
C PHE A 408 14.43 -2.19 1.61
N PHE A 409 14.07 -3.47 1.67
CA PHE A 409 14.65 -4.44 2.61
C PHE A 409 15.59 -5.46 1.95
N ASP A 410 15.70 -5.51 0.62
CA ASP A 410 16.54 -6.47 -0.10
C ASP A 410 18.02 -6.26 0.23
N THR A 411 18.63 -7.27 0.88
CA THR A 411 20.00 -7.23 1.38
C THR A 411 21.06 -7.17 0.29
N ASP A 412 20.72 -7.46 -0.97
CA ASP A 412 21.63 -7.31 -2.13
C ASP A 412 21.67 -5.86 -2.67
N LEU A 413 20.73 -5.01 -2.23
CA LEU A 413 20.71 -3.58 -2.58
C LEU A 413 21.46 -2.74 -1.53
N ASP A 414 22.00 -1.60 -1.96
CA ASP A 414 23.00 -0.76 -1.25
C ASP A 414 22.62 -0.38 0.21
N HIS A 415 21.33 -0.44 0.57
CA HIS A 415 20.84 -0.10 1.90
C HIS A 415 19.97 -1.17 2.59
N GLY A 416 19.60 -2.28 1.94
CA GLY A 416 18.60 -3.19 2.49
C GLY A 416 19.00 -3.83 3.82
N GLN A 417 20.25 -4.34 3.92
CA GLN A 417 20.75 -4.87 5.20
C GLN A 417 20.82 -3.78 6.28
N ALA A 418 21.24 -2.57 5.91
CA ALA A 418 21.32 -1.45 6.85
C ALA A 418 19.93 -1.00 7.34
N HIS A 419 18.90 -1.10 6.49
CA HIS A 419 17.51 -0.84 6.87
C HIS A 419 16.98 -1.92 7.82
N LEU A 420 17.24 -3.20 7.56
CA LEU A 420 16.88 -4.28 8.49
C LEU A 420 17.58 -4.12 9.84
N ASP A 421 18.90 -3.91 9.84
CA ASP A 421 19.67 -3.70 11.07
C ASP A 421 19.16 -2.50 11.88
N TYR A 422 18.73 -1.43 11.19
CA TYR A 422 18.21 -0.23 11.84
C TYR A 422 16.78 -0.41 12.36
N LEU A 423 15.86 -0.95 11.55
CA LEU A 423 14.43 -0.97 11.85
C LEU A 423 13.98 -2.21 12.64
N VAL A 424 14.56 -3.37 12.33
CA VAL A 424 14.22 -4.68 12.88
C VAL A 424 15.23 -5.12 13.95
N GLY A 425 16.49 -4.71 13.80
CA GLY A 425 17.58 -5.09 14.69
C GLY A 425 17.39 -4.67 16.14
N ASN A 426 18.25 -5.21 17.00
CA ASN A 426 18.31 -4.89 18.41
C ASN A 426 19.74 -4.46 18.82
N GLY A 427 19.85 -3.69 19.91
CA GLY A 427 21.13 -3.24 20.46
C GLY A 427 21.77 -2.04 19.75
N ASP A 428 23.09 -1.94 19.85
CA ASP A 428 23.85 -0.78 19.37
C ASP A 428 23.67 -0.56 17.86
N GLY A 429 23.20 0.64 17.49
CA GLY A 429 23.00 1.04 16.10
C GLY A 429 21.60 0.76 15.55
N ALA A 430 20.76 0.00 16.25
CA ALA A 430 19.34 -0.14 15.95
C ALA A 430 18.56 1.14 16.31
N ARG A 431 17.36 1.26 15.76
CA ARG A 431 16.42 2.35 16.05
C ARG A 431 15.83 2.19 17.44
N GLU A 432 15.86 3.26 18.22
CA GLU A 432 15.12 3.36 19.47
C GLU A 432 13.67 3.72 19.15
N TRP A 433 12.80 2.71 19.11
CA TRP A 433 11.39 2.92 18.84
C TRP A 433 10.68 3.58 20.03
N PRO A 434 9.60 4.36 19.79
CA PRO A 434 8.87 5.04 20.86
C PRO A 434 8.42 4.10 21.98
N GLN A 435 8.63 4.52 23.22
CA GLN A 435 8.22 3.79 24.42
C GLN A 435 7.19 4.58 25.22
N GLN A 436 6.28 3.89 25.88
CA GLN A 436 5.36 4.45 26.85
C GLN A 436 5.87 4.20 28.26
N HIS A 437 5.91 5.27 29.05
CA HIS A 437 6.28 5.22 30.46
C HIS A 437 5.03 5.37 31.35
N ILE A 438 4.65 4.29 32.02
CA ILE A 438 3.51 4.23 32.94
C ILE A 438 4.04 4.28 34.38
N VAL A 439 3.66 5.31 35.12
CA VAL A 439 3.99 5.41 36.55
C VAL A 439 2.99 4.58 37.36
N ALA A 440 3.46 3.47 37.93
CA ALA A 440 2.70 2.59 38.82
C ALA A 440 3.25 2.68 40.26
N GLY A 441 2.75 3.64 41.03
CA GLY A 441 3.25 3.91 42.39
C GLY A 441 4.67 4.49 42.36
N SER A 442 5.64 3.80 42.96
CA SER A 442 7.07 4.16 42.90
C SER A 442 7.82 3.54 41.72
N THR A 443 7.15 2.73 40.90
CA THR A 443 7.76 1.99 39.79
C THR A 443 7.41 2.67 38.47
N LEU A 444 8.41 2.87 37.61
CA LEU A 444 8.21 3.26 36.22
C LEU A 444 8.17 1.98 35.37
N ILE A 445 7.03 1.70 34.76
CA ILE A 445 6.88 0.62 33.78
C ILE A 445 7.11 1.23 32.41
N THR A 446 8.10 0.74 31.68
CA THR A 446 8.39 1.16 30.30
C THR A 446 7.98 0.04 29.36
N ASN A 447 7.03 0.31 28.48
CA ASN A 447 6.57 -0.62 27.45
C ASN A 447 6.85 -0.02 26.07
N ASP A 448 6.95 -0.85 25.04
CA ASP A 448 6.85 -0.36 23.66
C ASP A 448 5.54 0.41 23.47
N ASP A 449 5.56 1.48 22.68
CA ASP A 449 4.33 2.14 22.30
C ASP A 449 3.48 1.17 21.45
N PRO A 450 2.24 0.83 21.86
CA PRO A 450 1.37 -0.06 21.12
C PRO A 450 0.95 0.48 19.76
N LEU A 451 1.26 1.74 19.43
CA LEU A 451 1.06 2.36 18.12
C LEU A 451 2.34 2.40 17.26
N SER A 452 3.45 1.85 17.76
CA SER A 452 4.72 1.74 17.02
C SER A 452 4.82 0.43 16.24
N ARG A 453 5.64 0.44 15.18
CA ARG A 453 6.02 -0.71 14.35
C ARG A 453 4.88 -1.36 13.56
N HIS A 454 3.70 -0.75 13.50
CA HIS A 454 2.60 -1.29 12.69
C HIS A 454 2.92 -1.19 11.22
N GLY A 455 3.36 0.00 10.78
CA GLY A 455 3.77 0.20 9.39
C GLY A 455 5.00 -0.61 9.03
N LEU A 456 5.96 -0.76 9.95
CA LEU A 456 7.09 -1.69 9.78
C LEU A 456 6.60 -3.12 9.54
N GLY A 457 5.74 -3.66 10.39
CA GLY A 457 5.21 -5.02 10.25
C GLY A 457 4.55 -5.24 8.89
N LEU A 458 3.71 -4.28 8.47
CA LEU A 458 3.05 -4.31 7.16
C LEU A 458 4.07 -4.26 6.01
N ALA A 459 5.10 -3.41 6.08
CA ALA A 459 6.12 -3.33 5.05
C ALA A 459 6.98 -4.61 4.96
N LEU A 460 7.28 -5.24 6.10
CA LEU A 460 8.01 -6.52 6.12
C LEU A 460 7.19 -7.66 5.51
N GLU A 461 5.88 -7.75 5.82
CA GLU A 461 4.97 -8.71 5.16
C GLU A 461 4.94 -8.46 3.65
N ALA A 462 4.76 -7.21 3.23
CA ALA A 462 4.70 -6.86 1.82
C ALA A 462 6.01 -7.16 1.06
N GLY A 463 7.16 -6.81 1.65
CA GLY A 463 8.46 -7.04 1.03
C GLY A 463 8.87 -8.51 0.98
N ALA A 464 8.50 -9.30 1.98
CA ALA A 464 8.81 -10.74 2.00
C ALA A 464 7.90 -11.54 1.06
N THR A 465 6.62 -11.17 0.93
CA THR A 465 5.63 -11.96 0.17
C THR A 465 5.40 -11.44 -1.25
N GLY A 466 5.69 -10.17 -1.52
CA GLY A 466 5.33 -9.52 -2.78
C GLY A 466 3.84 -9.20 -2.92
N HIS A 467 3.09 -9.20 -1.82
CA HIS A 467 1.65 -8.96 -1.80
C HIS A 467 1.29 -7.81 -0.86
N GLU A 468 0.19 -7.11 -1.14
CA GLU A 468 -0.33 -6.13 -0.17
C GLU A 468 -0.69 -6.85 1.14
N PRO A 469 -0.35 -6.29 2.32
CA PRO A 469 -0.58 -6.95 3.60
C PRO A 469 -2.04 -7.35 3.81
N GLY A 470 -2.26 -8.52 4.39
CA GLY A 470 -3.61 -9.04 4.63
C GLY A 470 -4.30 -9.62 3.39
N SER A 471 -3.68 -9.57 2.21
CA SER A 471 -4.18 -10.27 1.02
C SER A 471 -4.30 -11.78 1.28
N PRO A 472 -5.33 -12.47 0.74
CA PRO A 472 -5.46 -13.91 0.89
C PRO A 472 -4.19 -14.64 0.42
N LEU A 473 -3.68 -15.54 1.25
CA LEU A 473 -2.50 -16.33 0.88
C LEU A 473 -2.81 -17.27 -0.29
N GLY A 474 -1.88 -17.35 -1.24
CA GLY A 474 -1.95 -18.23 -2.39
C GLY A 474 -1.53 -19.66 -2.07
N ARG A 475 -1.02 -20.38 -3.09
CA ARG A 475 -0.31 -21.64 -2.84
C ARG A 475 1.05 -21.33 -2.21
N PRO A 476 1.57 -22.18 -1.30
CA PRO A 476 2.90 -21.97 -0.72
C PRO A 476 4.00 -21.96 -1.80
N GLY A 477 4.76 -20.86 -1.85
CA GLY A 477 5.90 -20.65 -2.75
C GLY A 477 5.60 -20.83 -4.25
N PRO A 478 6.65 -20.77 -5.08
CA PRO A 478 7.95 -20.18 -4.77
C PRO A 478 7.95 -18.64 -4.88
N HIS A 479 9.03 -18.02 -4.39
CA HIS A 479 9.20 -16.58 -4.33
C HIS A 479 10.28 -16.08 -5.28
N SER A 480 10.28 -14.78 -5.57
CA SER A 480 11.39 -14.12 -6.26
C SER A 480 12.64 -14.04 -5.36
N GLU A 481 13.81 -13.85 -5.95
CA GLU A 481 15.07 -13.70 -5.21
C GLU A 481 15.03 -12.56 -4.18
N GLY A 482 14.48 -11.39 -4.54
CA GLY A 482 14.38 -10.25 -3.63
C GLY A 482 13.48 -10.53 -2.44
N GLN A 483 12.31 -11.14 -2.67
CA GLN A 483 11.38 -11.57 -1.62
C GLN A 483 12.05 -12.57 -0.66
N ALA A 484 12.69 -13.60 -1.19
CA ALA A 484 13.38 -14.60 -0.39
C ALA A 484 14.54 -13.99 0.42
N ARG A 485 15.31 -13.06 -0.16
CA ARG A 485 16.38 -12.35 0.57
C ARG A 485 15.83 -11.47 1.68
N VAL A 486 14.71 -10.79 1.45
CA VAL A 486 14.02 -10.03 2.50
C VAL A 486 13.62 -10.95 3.65
N MET A 487 12.94 -12.07 3.36
CA MET A 487 12.51 -13.00 4.40
C MET A 487 13.70 -13.62 5.16
N GLN A 488 14.74 -14.02 4.43
CA GLN A 488 15.97 -14.55 4.99
C GLN A 488 16.68 -13.52 5.90
N GLY A 489 16.76 -12.27 5.45
CA GLY A 489 17.35 -11.15 6.19
C GLY A 489 16.54 -10.79 7.44
N ILE A 490 15.21 -10.83 7.39
CA ILE A 490 14.34 -10.63 8.56
C ILE A 490 14.63 -11.67 9.64
N ILE A 491 14.63 -12.97 9.28
CA ILE A 491 14.92 -14.05 10.22
C ILE A 491 16.32 -13.88 10.83
N ALA A 492 17.33 -13.63 9.98
CA ALA A 492 18.71 -13.45 10.43
C ALA A 492 18.89 -12.25 11.36
N THR A 493 18.18 -11.15 11.10
CA THR A 493 18.24 -9.92 11.88
C THR A 493 17.56 -10.08 13.25
N LEU A 494 16.36 -10.68 13.28
CA LEU A 494 15.65 -10.98 14.53
C LEU A 494 16.43 -11.97 15.40
N ASP A 495 17.04 -12.98 14.79
CA ASP A 495 17.77 -14.01 15.52
C ASP A 495 19.21 -13.65 15.87
N LYS A 496 19.65 -12.42 15.58
CA LYS A 496 20.99 -11.96 15.96
C LYS A 496 21.20 -12.12 17.47
N GLY A 497 22.27 -12.83 17.84
CA GLY A 497 22.56 -13.17 19.23
C GLY A 497 21.62 -14.20 19.85
N ALA A 498 20.92 -15.02 19.04
CA ALA A 498 19.88 -15.96 19.44
C ALA A 498 18.69 -15.28 20.13
N GLY A 499 18.24 -14.13 19.58
CA GLY A 499 17.13 -13.34 20.10
C GLY A 499 15.80 -13.52 19.36
N GLY A 500 15.71 -14.46 18.42
CA GLY A 500 14.54 -14.61 17.55
C GLY A 500 13.24 -15.00 18.28
N ASP A 501 13.35 -15.51 19.51
CA ASP A 501 12.23 -15.83 20.39
C ASP A 501 11.56 -14.59 21.02
N THR A 502 12.14 -13.40 20.84
CA THR A 502 11.66 -12.14 21.41
C THR A 502 11.30 -11.16 20.29
N VAL A 503 10.10 -11.31 19.72
CA VAL A 503 9.60 -10.44 18.64
C VAL A 503 8.64 -9.38 19.20
N PRO A 504 8.78 -8.09 18.84
CA PRO A 504 7.84 -7.04 19.23
C PRO A 504 6.39 -7.33 18.80
N GLU A 505 5.42 -7.01 19.65
CA GLU A 505 4.01 -7.42 19.48
C GLU A 505 3.42 -7.02 18.12
N ALA A 506 3.66 -5.79 17.65
CA ALA A 506 3.14 -5.29 16.38
C ALA A 506 3.72 -6.02 15.14
N LEU A 507 4.85 -6.72 15.27
CA LEU A 507 5.46 -7.49 14.19
C LEU A 507 4.96 -8.94 14.14
N LYS A 508 4.40 -9.48 15.23
CA LYS A 508 4.08 -10.91 15.33
C LYS A 508 3.06 -11.36 14.29
N ALA A 509 1.96 -10.64 14.12
CA ALA A 509 0.91 -11.02 13.17
C ALA A 509 1.37 -10.89 11.70
N PRO A 510 1.95 -9.76 11.24
CA PRO A 510 2.46 -9.65 9.88
C PRO A 510 3.57 -10.67 9.55
N LEU A 511 4.52 -10.88 10.46
CA LEU A 511 5.57 -11.89 10.26
C LEU A 511 5.01 -13.32 10.31
N GLY A 512 3.98 -13.57 11.12
CA GLY A 512 3.25 -14.84 11.13
C GLY A 512 2.58 -15.13 9.78
N ARG A 513 1.99 -14.11 9.15
CA ARG A 513 1.43 -14.21 7.79
C ARG A 513 2.51 -14.48 6.76
N ALA A 514 3.64 -13.77 6.82
CA ALA A 514 4.79 -14.03 5.94
C ALA A 514 5.33 -15.45 6.11
N LEU A 515 5.49 -15.95 7.34
CA LEU A 515 5.91 -17.33 7.60
C LEU A 515 4.93 -18.37 7.04
N ASN A 516 3.62 -18.10 7.09
CA ASN A 516 2.61 -18.94 6.44
C ASN A 516 2.75 -18.94 4.91
N ASP A 517 3.03 -17.80 4.30
CA ASP A 517 3.29 -17.72 2.85
C ASP A 517 4.52 -18.54 2.44
N TYR A 518 5.54 -18.58 3.31
CA TYR A 518 6.75 -19.41 3.21
C TYR A 518 6.59 -20.84 3.77
N THR A 519 5.36 -21.37 3.86
CA THR A 519 5.13 -22.71 4.46
C THR A 519 5.94 -23.81 3.77
N GLN A 520 6.11 -23.74 2.44
CA GLN A 520 6.92 -24.71 1.71
C GLN A 520 8.38 -24.73 2.21
N ASP A 521 8.99 -23.55 2.33
CA ASP A 521 10.39 -23.42 2.73
C ASP A 521 10.58 -23.75 4.20
N THR A 522 9.70 -23.23 5.06
CA THR A 522 9.73 -23.53 6.49
C THR A 522 9.52 -25.03 6.75
N HIS A 523 8.63 -25.71 6.01
CA HIS A 523 8.49 -27.16 6.10
C HIS A 523 9.76 -27.89 5.66
N ALA A 524 10.43 -27.41 4.60
CA ALA A 524 11.69 -28.00 4.13
C ALA A 524 12.83 -27.84 5.14
N ILE A 525 12.94 -26.66 5.77
CA ILE A 525 13.94 -26.39 6.80
C ILE A 525 13.66 -27.24 8.04
N LEU A 526 12.42 -27.21 8.53
CA LEU A 526 12.00 -27.97 9.72
C LEU A 526 12.05 -29.49 9.51
N GLY A 527 11.77 -29.97 8.30
CA GLY A 527 11.84 -31.38 7.92
C GLY A 527 13.24 -31.89 7.57
N GLY A 528 14.26 -31.02 7.65
CA GLY A 528 15.66 -31.41 7.46
C GLY A 528 16.04 -31.74 6.01
N TYR A 529 15.28 -31.25 5.02
CA TYR A 529 15.53 -31.54 3.60
C TYR A 529 15.70 -30.30 2.73
N ALA A 530 15.63 -29.10 3.30
CA ALA A 530 16.10 -27.88 2.65
C ALA A 530 17.63 -27.94 2.40
N PRO A 531 18.15 -27.22 1.38
CA PRO A 531 19.58 -27.16 1.12
C PRO A 531 20.40 -26.77 2.37
N ASN A 532 21.39 -27.59 2.71
CA ASN A 532 22.27 -27.43 3.89
C ASN A 532 21.56 -27.39 5.26
N SER A 533 20.29 -27.80 5.36
CA SER A 533 19.64 -28.01 6.66
C SER A 533 20.36 -29.13 7.45
N PRO A 534 20.55 -28.99 8.78
CA PRO A 534 20.02 -27.95 9.67
C PRO A 534 20.86 -26.67 9.78
N VAL A 535 22.07 -26.65 9.22
CA VAL A 535 23.02 -25.53 9.35
C VAL A 535 22.54 -24.28 8.59
N GLY A 536 21.87 -24.47 7.45
CA GLY A 536 21.43 -23.40 6.57
C GLY A 536 22.56 -22.83 5.71
N GLN A 537 22.29 -21.68 5.11
CA GLN A 537 23.19 -20.90 4.25
C GLN A 537 23.15 -19.43 4.66
N ASP A 538 24.21 -18.69 4.32
CA ASP A 538 24.24 -17.24 4.53
C ASP A 538 23.31 -16.50 3.55
N ASP A 539 23.07 -17.08 2.37
CA ASP A 539 22.24 -16.52 1.29
C ASP A 539 21.09 -17.47 0.91
N ILE A 540 20.17 -17.00 0.08
CA ILE A 540 19.00 -17.75 -0.40
C ILE A 540 19.40 -18.96 -1.26
N ALA A 541 18.49 -19.92 -1.39
CA ALA A 541 18.62 -21.02 -2.34
C ALA A 541 17.75 -20.75 -3.58
N GLY A 542 18.19 -21.24 -4.75
CA GLY A 542 17.44 -21.09 -6.00
C GLY A 542 17.75 -19.78 -6.75
N SER A 543 16.92 -19.44 -7.73
CA SER A 543 17.09 -18.24 -8.57
C SER A 543 15.82 -17.86 -9.32
N GLY A 544 15.70 -16.61 -9.75
CA GLY A 544 14.52 -16.07 -10.42
C GLY A 544 13.28 -16.18 -9.53
N ASP A 545 12.14 -16.60 -10.09
CA ASP A 545 10.88 -16.81 -9.36
C ASP A 545 10.83 -18.17 -8.63
N ASN A 546 11.96 -18.86 -8.48
CA ASN A 546 12.08 -20.13 -7.77
C ASN A 546 13.13 -20.04 -6.66
N ALA A 547 13.14 -18.93 -5.93
CA ALA A 547 13.99 -18.73 -4.77
C ALA A 547 13.27 -19.19 -3.49
N SER A 548 14.08 -19.61 -2.51
CA SER A 548 13.64 -20.09 -1.21
C SER A 548 14.56 -19.57 -0.10
N ILE A 549 14.02 -19.36 1.09
CA ILE A 549 14.85 -19.10 2.27
C ILE A 549 15.68 -20.35 2.62
N ALA A 550 16.89 -20.11 3.13
CA ALA A 550 17.82 -21.16 3.53
C ALA A 550 18.41 -20.93 4.92
N ASN A 551 17.71 -20.20 5.81
CA ASN A 551 18.13 -19.99 7.19
C ASN A 551 18.38 -21.31 7.93
N SER A 552 19.23 -21.26 8.96
CA SER A 552 19.43 -22.41 9.84
C SER A 552 18.12 -22.82 10.52
N LYS A 553 17.97 -24.12 10.76
CA LYS A 553 16.79 -24.68 11.43
C LYS A 553 16.57 -24.06 12.81
N GLU A 554 17.65 -23.87 13.56
CA GLU A 554 17.59 -23.24 14.90
C GLU A 554 17.09 -21.80 14.85
N SER A 555 17.55 -21.01 13.87
CA SER A 555 17.17 -19.62 13.72
C SER A 555 15.68 -19.48 13.36
N LEU A 556 15.23 -20.29 12.40
CA LEU A 556 13.82 -20.36 12.02
C LEU A 556 12.94 -20.76 13.21
N LEU A 557 13.33 -21.77 13.99
CA LEU A 557 12.58 -22.23 15.16
C LEU A 557 12.42 -21.13 16.22
N ARG A 558 13.47 -20.35 16.51
CA ARG A 558 13.40 -19.22 17.46
C ARG A 558 12.46 -18.14 16.94
N VAL A 559 12.58 -17.73 15.67
CA VAL A 559 11.70 -16.71 15.08
C VAL A 559 10.24 -17.16 15.02
N MET A 560 9.97 -18.39 14.57
CA MET A 560 8.61 -18.96 14.59
C MET A 560 8.03 -18.98 16.01
N ARG A 561 8.84 -19.28 17.03
CA ARG A 561 8.43 -19.20 18.43
C ARG A 561 8.18 -17.76 18.90
N GLY A 562 8.99 -16.80 18.49
CA GLY A 562 8.85 -15.40 18.89
C GLY A 562 7.58 -14.73 18.35
N VAL A 563 7.08 -15.17 17.19
CA VAL A 563 5.80 -14.66 16.64
C VAL A 563 4.56 -15.39 17.16
N SER A 564 4.73 -16.59 17.72
CA SER A 564 3.65 -17.57 17.92
C SER A 564 2.53 -17.12 18.86
N ASP A 565 2.84 -16.32 19.88
CA ASP A 565 1.87 -15.84 20.88
C ASP A 565 1.09 -14.60 20.42
N GLY A 566 1.44 -14.02 19.26
CA GLY A 566 0.70 -12.93 18.63
C GLY A 566 -0.72 -13.33 18.22
N VAL A 567 -1.59 -12.34 18.04
CA VAL A 567 -3.00 -12.55 17.65
C VAL A 567 -3.14 -12.37 16.14
N ALA A 568 -3.48 -13.46 15.43
CA ALA A 568 -3.67 -13.46 13.98
C ALA A 568 -5.10 -13.03 13.57
N GLY A 569 -6.05 -13.06 14.50
CA GLY A 569 -7.44 -12.66 14.30
C GLY A 569 -8.33 -13.15 15.44
N GLU A 570 -9.64 -13.14 15.23
CA GLU A 570 -10.63 -13.63 16.19
C GLU A 570 -11.58 -14.62 15.51
N ASN A 571 -12.05 -15.62 16.26
CA ASN A 571 -13.07 -16.55 15.77
C ASN A 571 -14.49 -15.92 15.81
N GLU A 572 -15.51 -16.67 15.38
CA GLU A 572 -16.91 -16.20 15.36
C GLU A 572 -17.47 -15.77 16.74
N LYS A 573 -16.82 -16.20 17.82
CA LYS A 573 -17.19 -15.89 19.21
C LYS A 573 -16.37 -14.73 19.81
N GLY A 574 -15.47 -14.13 19.03
CA GLY A 574 -14.54 -13.08 19.49
C GLY A 574 -13.38 -13.63 20.32
N GLU A 575 -13.09 -14.93 20.25
CA GLU A 575 -11.94 -15.53 20.94
C GLU A 575 -10.69 -15.39 20.04
N PRO A 576 -9.53 -14.99 20.59
CA PRO A 576 -8.34 -14.73 19.80
C PRO A 576 -7.77 -16.02 19.19
N ILE A 577 -7.50 -15.98 17.89
CA ILE A 577 -6.74 -17.01 17.17
C ILE A 577 -5.27 -16.58 17.15
N ARG A 578 -4.37 -17.47 17.57
CA ARG A 578 -2.94 -17.17 17.66
C ARG A 578 -2.26 -17.34 16.31
N VAL A 579 -1.13 -16.65 16.12
CA VAL A 579 -0.22 -16.90 14.99
C VAL A 579 0.23 -18.36 14.98
N PHE A 580 0.47 -18.97 16.15
CA PHE A 580 0.79 -20.39 16.24
C PHE A 580 -0.28 -21.29 15.61
N ASP A 581 -1.58 -21.00 15.81
CA ASP A 581 -2.66 -21.80 15.23
C ASP A 581 -2.58 -21.81 13.70
N THR A 582 -2.31 -20.64 13.11
CA THR A 582 -2.22 -20.51 11.66
C THR A 582 -0.94 -21.13 11.10
N LEU A 583 0.18 -21.05 11.82
CA LEU A 583 1.44 -21.72 11.46
C LEU A 583 1.27 -23.25 11.50
N TYR A 584 0.67 -23.77 12.57
CA TYR A 584 0.47 -25.21 12.75
C TYR A 584 -0.43 -25.80 11.66
N GLU A 585 -1.55 -25.14 11.36
CA GLU A 585 -2.47 -25.61 10.31
C GLU A 585 -1.87 -25.46 8.91
N SER A 586 -1.06 -24.44 8.66
CA SER A 586 -0.32 -24.33 7.39
C SER A 586 0.70 -25.46 7.22
N GLN A 587 1.47 -25.76 8.27
CA GLN A 587 2.41 -26.90 8.27
C GLN A 587 1.70 -28.25 8.07
N ARG A 588 0.53 -28.43 8.69
CA ARG A 588 -0.28 -29.64 8.54
C ARG A 588 -0.87 -29.78 7.14
N GLY A 589 -1.37 -28.70 6.55
CA GLY A 589 -1.86 -28.65 5.18
C GLY A 589 -0.76 -28.95 4.16
N TYR A 590 0.40 -28.32 4.31
CA TYR A 590 1.54 -28.58 3.43
C TYR A 590 2.13 -29.98 3.62
N ALA A 591 2.16 -30.51 4.84
CA ALA A 591 2.57 -31.90 5.08
C ALA A 591 1.72 -32.90 4.29
N ALA A 592 0.40 -32.70 4.22
CA ALA A 592 -0.48 -33.51 3.39
C ALA A 592 -0.12 -33.38 1.90
N GLU A 593 0.06 -32.16 1.40
CA GLU A 593 0.48 -31.90 0.01
C GLU A 593 1.88 -32.48 -0.31
N TYR A 594 2.80 -32.42 0.63
CA TYR A 594 4.15 -32.96 0.48
C TYR A 594 4.14 -34.49 0.41
N LEU A 595 3.32 -35.15 1.23
CA LEU A 595 3.08 -36.60 1.15
C LEU A 595 2.50 -36.99 -0.21
N GLU A 596 1.65 -36.15 -0.83
CA GLU A 596 1.10 -36.38 -2.17
C GLU A 596 2.18 -36.51 -3.25
N THR A 597 3.32 -35.83 -3.08
CA THR A 597 4.45 -35.91 -4.02
C THR A 597 5.18 -37.27 -3.99
N GLY A 598 4.79 -38.18 -3.10
CA GLY A 598 5.33 -39.53 -2.99
C GLY A 598 5.12 -40.36 -4.26
N ARG A 599 6.00 -41.34 -4.49
CA ARG A 599 5.88 -42.22 -5.65
C ARG A 599 4.57 -43.00 -5.60
N GLN A 600 3.82 -42.99 -6.70
CA GLN A 600 2.68 -43.90 -6.85
C GLN A 600 3.19 -45.33 -7.09
N VAL A 601 2.65 -46.29 -6.34
CA VAL A 601 3.04 -47.70 -6.42
C VAL A 601 1.80 -48.58 -6.59
N PRO A 602 1.90 -49.74 -7.27
CA PRO A 602 0.78 -50.66 -7.38
C PRO A 602 0.47 -51.34 -6.04
N GLN A 603 -0.77 -51.79 -5.85
CA GLN A 603 -1.23 -52.42 -4.60
C GLN A 603 -0.35 -53.60 -4.14
N SER A 604 0.22 -54.35 -5.09
CA SER A 604 1.11 -55.47 -4.80
C SER A 604 2.43 -55.07 -4.14
N ALA A 605 2.82 -53.79 -4.24
CA ALA A 605 4.04 -53.26 -3.64
C ALA A 605 3.81 -52.71 -2.23
N LEU A 606 2.58 -52.72 -1.71
CA LEU A 606 2.24 -52.21 -0.38
C LEU A 606 2.55 -53.20 0.76
N THR A 607 2.94 -54.44 0.45
CA THR A 607 3.41 -55.44 1.42
C THR A 607 4.88 -55.27 1.78
N GLU A 608 5.56 -54.26 1.24
CA GLU A 608 6.98 -53.96 1.47
C GLU A 608 7.15 -52.46 1.69
N ASN A 609 8.33 -52.05 2.18
CA ASN A 609 8.66 -50.65 2.41
C ASN A 609 8.69 -49.86 1.09
N VAL A 610 8.14 -48.65 1.11
CA VAL A 610 8.20 -47.72 -0.02
C VAL A 610 9.09 -46.55 0.38
N THR A 611 10.36 -46.60 0.00
CA THR A 611 11.39 -45.63 0.43
C THR A 611 10.98 -44.17 0.22
N SER A 612 10.25 -43.85 -0.85
CA SER A 612 9.77 -42.47 -1.08
C SER A 612 8.73 -42.01 -0.07
N TRP A 613 7.93 -42.94 0.46
CA TRP A 613 6.91 -42.68 1.49
C TRP A 613 7.61 -42.54 2.84
N ASP A 614 8.52 -43.46 3.18
CA ASP A 614 9.34 -43.44 4.38
C ASP A 614 10.09 -42.11 4.53
N ASN A 615 10.78 -41.66 3.48
CA ASN A 615 11.50 -40.38 3.48
C ASN A 615 10.58 -39.17 3.73
N ARG A 616 9.39 -39.16 3.12
CA ARG A 616 8.44 -38.05 3.29
C ARG A 616 7.81 -38.05 4.66
N ALA A 617 7.41 -39.22 5.15
CA ALA A 617 6.84 -39.40 6.47
C ALA A 617 7.85 -39.01 7.55
N ARG A 618 9.14 -39.33 7.36
CA ARG A 618 10.26 -38.82 8.17
C ARG A 618 10.27 -37.28 8.20
N HIS A 619 10.28 -36.61 7.05
CA HIS A 619 10.32 -35.14 6.99
C HIS A 619 9.10 -34.50 7.68
N VAL A 620 7.90 -35.05 7.42
CA VAL A 620 6.66 -34.60 8.05
C VAL A 620 6.71 -34.78 9.57
N GLY A 621 7.17 -35.93 10.03
CA GLY A 621 7.37 -36.20 11.46
C GLY A 621 8.28 -35.15 12.08
N GLU A 622 9.45 -34.93 11.49
CA GLU A 622 10.45 -33.99 11.97
C GLU A 622 9.92 -32.54 12.04
N ALA A 623 9.19 -32.09 11.00
CA ALA A 623 8.60 -30.75 10.99
C ALA A 623 7.50 -30.58 12.06
N LEU A 624 6.57 -31.53 12.18
CA LEU A 624 5.49 -31.47 13.18
C LEU A 624 6.01 -31.64 14.62
N GLY A 625 7.13 -32.35 14.79
CA GLY A 625 7.87 -32.42 16.07
C GLY A 625 8.40 -31.06 16.50
N GLY A 626 9.01 -30.31 15.58
CA GLY A 626 9.46 -28.94 15.83
C GLY A 626 8.31 -27.99 16.20
N MET A 627 7.18 -28.07 15.49
CA MET A 627 5.99 -27.28 15.81
C MET A 627 5.41 -27.59 17.20
N ASN A 628 5.40 -28.87 17.60
CA ASN A 628 4.97 -29.24 18.96
C ASN A 628 5.89 -28.64 20.04
N ALA A 629 7.21 -28.62 19.83
CA ALA A 629 8.14 -28.00 20.76
C ALA A 629 7.88 -26.49 20.91
N ILE A 630 7.63 -25.77 19.80
CA ILE A 630 7.24 -24.35 19.83
C ILE A 630 5.97 -24.15 20.65
N GLY A 631 4.91 -24.93 20.38
CA GLY A 631 3.66 -24.83 21.12
C GLY A 631 3.85 -25.09 22.61
N THR A 632 4.68 -26.08 22.96
CA THR A 632 4.97 -26.41 24.37
C THR A 632 5.74 -25.32 25.08
N ASP A 633 6.76 -24.77 24.43
CA ASP A 633 7.53 -23.67 24.95
C ASP A 633 6.66 -22.43 25.19
N MET A 634 5.80 -22.07 24.24
CA MET A 634 4.83 -20.96 24.35
C MET A 634 3.92 -21.09 25.58
N ILE A 635 3.43 -22.30 25.88
CA ILE A 635 2.56 -22.55 27.04
C ILE A 635 3.35 -22.55 28.36
N LEU A 636 4.64 -22.90 28.33
CA LEU A 636 5.50 -22.94 29.52
C LEU A 636 6.01 -21.55 29.94
N ASP A 637 6.38 -20.70 28.99
CA ASP A 637 6.97 -19.37 29.20
C ASP A 637 6.05 -18.45 30.06
N VAL A 638 4.74 -18.49 29.82
CA VAL A 638 3.73 -17.71 30.57
C VAL A 638 3.67 -18.08 32.06
N ARG A 639 3.95 -19.34 32.42
CA ARG A 639 3.90 -19.80 33.82
C ARG A 639 5.01 -19.15 34.65
N ASP A 640 6.17 -18.92 34.04
CA ASP A 640 7.31 -18.32 34.73
C ASP A 640 7.12 -16.79 34.86
N ALA A 641 6.29 -16.17 34.02
CA ALA A 641 5.96 -14.74 34.04
C ALA A 641 4.76 -14.35 34.95
N GLU A 642 3.72 -15.18 35.08
CA GLU A 642 2.52 -14.89 35.88
C GLU A 642 2.28 -15.92 37.00
N VAL A 643 2.92 -15.73 38.17
CA VAL A 643 2.48 -16.40 39.40
C VAL A 643 1.21 -15.71 39.92
N GLY A 644 0.08 -16.03 39.30
CA GLY A 644 -1.24 -15.92 39.90
C GLY A 644 -2.29 -15.08 39.15
N THR A 645 -3.00 -15.67 38.18
CA THR A 645 -4.48 -15.72 38.15
C THR A 645 -5.03 -16.63 37.04
N ILE A 646 -5.92 -17.54 37.46
CA ILE A 646 -7.05 -18.23 36.81
C ILE A 646 -7.22 -18.13 35.26
N ASN A 647 -7.13 -19.33 34.64
CA ASN A 647 -7.62 -19.82 33.33
C ASN A 647 -6.74 -19.71 32.06
N ASP A 648 -5.42 -19.94 32.21
CA ASP A 648 -4.45 -20.11 31.10
C ASP A 648 -4.89 -21.09 30.00
N GLN A 649 -5.65 -22.14 30.34
CA GLN A 649 -6.11 -23.14 29.37
C GLN A 649 -7.02 -22.54 28.28
N ALA A 650 -7.82 -21.52 28.62
CA ALA A 650 -8.70 -20.87 27.63
C ALA A 650 -7.93 -19.94 26.67
N ARG A 651 -6.81 -19.35 27.14
CA ARG A 651 -6.00 -18.39 26.38
C ARG A 651 -5.25 -19.02 25.18
N TYR A 652 -4.95 -20.32 25.30
CA TYR A 652 -4.22 -21.12 24.30
C TYR A 652 -5.01 -22.34 23.84
N ALA A 653 -6.31 -22.40 24.14
CA ALA A 653 -7.19 -23.39 23.55
C ALA A 653 -7.23 -23.19 22.04
N TYR A 654 -7.16 -24.29 21.28
CA TYR A 654 -7.34 -24.24 19.83
C TYR A 654 -8.78 -23.85 19.49
N HIS A 655 -8.94 -22.77 18.74
CA HIS A 655 -10.25 -22.17 18.43
C HIS A 655 -10.79 -22.46 17.04
N GLY A 656 -10.05 -23.25 16.24
CA GLY A 656 -10.39 -23.53 14.85
C GLY A 656 -10.14 -22.32 13.94
N VAL A 657 -9.38 -22.53 12.87
CA VAL A 657 -8.94 -21.47 11.94
C VAL A 657 -9.90 -21.20 10.78
N GLY A 658 -11.03 -21.91 10.71
CA GLY A 658 -11.96 -21.85 9.56
C GLY A 658 -12.53 -20.45 9.24
N SER A 659 -12.50 -19.52 10.21
CA SER A 659 -12.88 -18.11 10.03
C SER A 659 -11.77 -17.23 9.44
N LEU A 660 -10.52 -17.70 9.42
CA LEU A 660 -9.34 -17.01 8.90
C LEU A 660 -8.82 -17.64 7.60
N ALA A 661 -9.73 -17.99 6.69
CA ALA A 661 -9.37 -18.63 5.41
C ALA A 661 -8.31 -17.86 4.61
N ASN A 662 -8.19 -16.54 4.81
CA ASN A 662 -7.21 -15.68 4.13
C ASN A 662 -5.79 -15.72 4.74
N THR A 663 -5.60 -16.38 5.88
CA THR A 663 -4.32 -16.45 6.62
C THR A 663 -3.60 -17.78 6.46
N ILE A 664 -4.27 -18.77 5.86
CA ILE A 664 -3.70 -20.11 5.60
C ILE A 664 -3.56 -20.26 4.07
N PRO A 665 -2.43 -20.79 3.58
CA PRO A 665 -2.26 -21.03 2.15
C PRO A 665 -3.33 -21.96 1.56
N VAL A 666 -3.56 -21.82 0.26
CA VAL A 666 -4.44 -22.70 -0.49
C VAL A 666 -3.72 -24.00 -0.82
N PHE A 667 -4.22 -25.11 -0.29
CA PHE A 667 -3.76 -26.47 -0.60
C PHE A 667 -4.67 -27.17 -1.62
N GLY A 668 -4.16 -28.20 -2.32
CA GLY A 668 -4.97 -28.98 -3.27
C GLY A 668 -6.06 -29.84 -2.62
N ASP A 669 -7.13 -30.16 -3.37
CA ASP A 669 -8.31 -30.91 -2.89
C ASP A 669 -7.99 -32.24 -2.18
N VAL A 670 -6.94 -32.95 -2.63
CA VAL A 670 -6.53 -34.21 -2.00
C VAL A 670 -5.88 -33.96 -0.64
N ALA A 671 -5.06 -32.91 -0.53
CA ALA A 671 -4.45 -32.50 0.74
C ALA A 671 -5.53 -32.01 1.72
N GLN A 672 -6.49 -31.21 1.26
CA GLN A 672 -7.63 -30.78 2.10
C GLN A 672 -8.42 -31.96 2.65
N ARG A 673 -8.80 -32.94 1.81
CA ARG A 673 -9.50 -34.16 2.27
C ARG A 673 -8.68 -34.97 3.28
N THR A 674 -7.37 -35.03 3.09
CA THR A 674 -6.45 -35.71 4.01
C THR A 674 -6.45 -35.02 5.38
N VAL A 675 -6.39 -33.69 5.41
CA VAL A 675 -6.46 -32.87 6.63
C VAL A 675 -7.83 -33.01 7.31
N ASP A 676 -8.93 -32.97 6.55
CA ASP A 676 -10.29 -33.11 7.09
C ASP A 676 -10.52 -34.50 7.74
N ALA A 677 -9.97 -35.56 7.13
CA ALA A 677 -10.05 -36.91 7.67
C ALA A 677 -9.21 -37.11 8.94
N ALA A 678 -8.16 -36.31 9.13
CA ALA A 678 -7.19 -36.45 10.20
C ALA A 678 -7.46 -35.50 11.38
N THR A 679 -8.70 -35.45 11.90
CA THR A 679 -9.08 -34.51 12.99
C THR A 679 -8.09 -34.53 14.15
N TYR A 680 -7.44 -33.39 14.42
CA TYR A 680 -6.44 -33.25 15.47
C TYR A 680 -6.50 -31.84 16.08
N GLU A 681 -6.49 -31.75 17.41
CA GLU A 681 -6.43 -30.49 18.15
C GLU A 681 -5.09 -30.41 18.88
N TRP A 682 -4.14 -29.66 18.32
CA TRP A 682 -2.79 -29.58 18.87
C TRP A 682 -2.75 -29.09 20.32
N SER A 683 -3.64 -28.16 20.69
CA SER A 683 -3.64 -27.52 22.02
C SER A 683 -3.86 -28.52 23.16
N LYS A 684 -4.73 -29.52 23.00
CA LYS A 684 -5.01 -30.53 24.04
C LYS A 684 -3.76 -31.32 24.42
N ASP A 685 -2.93 -31.62 23.44
CA ASP A 685 -1.73 -32.43 23.63
C ASP A 685 -0.58 -31.62 24.22
N VAL A 686 -0.38 -30.39 23.73
CA VAL A 686 0.60 -29.45 24.30
C VAL A 686 0.23 -29.09 25.74
N ILE A 687 -1.05 -28.91 26.06
CA ILE A 687 -1.52 -28.68 27.44
C ILE A 687 -1.29 -29.91 28.33
N THR A 688 -1.55 -31.12 27.84
CA THR A 688 -1.26 -32.36 28.57
C THR A 688 0.24 -32.52 28.82
N GLU A 689 1.06 -32.15 27.83
CA GLU A 689 2.52 -32.15 27.92
C GLU A 689 3.06 -31.15 28.94
N LYS A 690 2.46 -29.95 29.05
CA LYS A 690 2.77 -28.96 30.09
C LYS A 690 2.76 -29.60 31.48
N GLU A 691 1.75 -30.42 31.78
CA GLU A 691 1.63 -31.10 33.08
C GLU A 691 2.76 -32.11 33.33
N ASN A 692 3.22 -32.80 32.27
CA ASN A 692 4.29 -33.79 32.36
C ASN A 692 5.69 -33.15 32.50
N VAL A 693 5.95 -32.08 31.74
CA VAL A 693 7.19 -31.27 31.88
C VAL A 693 7.26 -30.67 33.28
N ALA A 694 6.14 -30.19 33.84
CA ALA A 694 6.07 -29.66 35.20
C ALA A 694 6.34 -30.72 36.29
N ARG A 695 6.16 -32.01 35.99
CA ARG A 695 6.42 -33.14 36.90
C ARG A 695 7.84 -33.73 36.78
N ALA A 696 8.70 -33.13 35.95
CA ALA A 696 10.00 -33.69 35.54
C ALA A 696 9.91 -35.05 34.80
N ASP A 697 8.70 -35.45 34.40
CA ASP A 697 8.42 -36.64 33.59
C ASP A 697 8.43 -36.25 32.11
N VAL A 698 9.57 -35.75 31.63
CA VAL A 698 9.76 -35.46 30.20
C VAL A 698 9.87 -36.80 29.46
N SER A 699 8.73 -37.44 29.19
CA SER A 699 8.69 -38.54 28.23
C SER A 699 9.08 -37.99 26.87
N ARG A 700 10.19 -38.49 26.32
CA ARG A 700 10.64 -38.25 24.93
C ARG A 700 9.53 -38.58 23.92
N GLU A 701 8.56 -39.42 24.31
CA GLU A 701 7.37 -39.75 23.53
C GLU A 701 6.15 -38.99 24.08
N THR A 702 5.68 -37.96 23.36
CA THR A 702 4.35 -37.38 23.58
C THR A 702 3.34 -38.11 22.70
N ALA A 703 2.58 -39.00 23.33
CA ALA A 703 1.65 -39.90 22.63
C ALA A 703 0.62 -39.16 21.75
N GLY A 704 0.21 -37.95 22.15
CA GLY A 704 -0.77 -37.14 21.42
C GLY A 704 -0.26 -36.58 20.09
N GLY A 705 0.84 -35.84 20.07
CA GLY A 705 1.41 -35.29 18.83
C GLY A 705 1.88 -36.34 17.82
N ILE A 706 2.36 -37.49 18.33
CA ILE A 706 2.63 -38.67 17.51
C ILE A 706 1.34 -39.22 16.91
N ALA A 707 0.24 -39.28 17.68
CA ALA A 707 -1.06 -39.71 17.16
C ALA A 707 -1.60 -38.76 16.08
N GLY A 708 -1.45 -37.44 16.25
CA GLY A 708 -1.82 -36.46 15.22
C GLY A 708 -1.05 -36.65 13.91
N THR A 709 0.27 -36.83 14.00
CA THR A 709 1.13 -37.12 12.85
C THR A 709 0.74 -38.43 12.17
N ASN A 710 0.48 -39.49 12.96
CA ASN A 710 0.03 -40.77 12.44
C ASN A 710 -1.35 -40.69 11.78
N ASN A 711 -2.29 -39.92 12.34
CA ASN A 711 -3.60 -39.70 11.75
C ASN A 711 -3.50 -39.00 10.38
N LEU A 712 -2.56 -38.05 10.23
CA LEU A 712 -2.30 -37.39 8.95
C LEU A 712 -1.80 -38.40 7.90
N ILE A 713 -0.84 -39.26 8.28
CA ILE A 713 -0.29 -40.31 7.40
C ILE A 713 -1.37 -41.36 7.08
N ASP A 714 -2.18 -41.75 8.05
CA ASP A 714 -3.29 -42.68 7.84
C ASP A 714 -4.35 -42.07 6.90
N GLY A 715 -4.67 -40.78 7.03
CA GLY A 715 -5.57 -40.07 6.12
C GLY A 715 -5.02 -40.04 4.69
N TRP A 716 -3.73 -39.73 4.55
CA TRP A 716 -3.03 -39.73 3.26
C TRP A 716 -2.96 -41.14 2.64
N ALA A 717 -2.74 -42.18 3.44
CA ALA A 717 -2.72 -43.57 2.98
C ALA A 717 -4.12 -44.05 2.58
N ASP A 718 -5.16 -43.56 3.25
CA ASP A 718 -6.56 -43.87 2.93
C ASP A 718 -6.96 -43.35 1.54
N THR A 719 -6.50 -42.15 1.15
CA THR A 719 -6.74 -41.62 -0.22
C THR A 719 -6.09 -42.46 -1.33
N ARG A 720 -5.29 -43.46 -0.97
CA ARG A 720 -4.58 -44.40 -1.85
C ARG A 720 -4.98 -45.87 -1.66
N ASP A 721 -6.03 -46.15 -0.89
CA ASP A 721 -6.42 -47.51 -0.49
C ASP A 721 -5.24 -48.29 0.15
N ALA A 722 -4.31 -47.58 0.81
CA ALA A 722 -3.08 -48.14 1.36
C ALA A 722 -3.07 -48.18 2.90
N LYS A 723 -4.15 -47.72 3.55
CA LYS A 723 -4.26 -47.70 5.01
C LYS A 723 -4.16 -49.11 5.59
N GLY A 724 -3.32 -49.29 6.61
CA GLY A 724 -3.06 -50.57 7.25
C GLY A 724 -2.18 -51.53 6.44
N SER A 725 -1.59 -51.08 5.33
CA SER A 725 -0.54 -51.83 4.61
C SER A 725 0.81 -51.73 5.31
N ASP A 726 1.70 -52.69 5.07
CA ASP A 726 3.06 -52.68 5.63
C ASP A 726 3.81 -51.40 5.21
N ALA A 727 3.63 -50.93 3.96
CA ALA A 727 4.19 -49.66 3.48
C ALA A 727 3.72 -48.46 4.33
N ALA A 728 2.43 -48.37 4.65
CA ALA A 728 1.87 -47.26 5.43
C ALA A 728 2.26 -47.34 6.93
N GLU A 729 2.31 -48.54 7.50
CA GLU A 729 2.77 -48.74 8.89
C GLU A 729 4.25 -48.41 9.07
N ASN A 730 5.10 -48.76 8.09
CA ASN A 730 6.52 -48.38 8.10
C ASN A 730 6.68 -46.85 8.01
N ALA A 731 5.95 -46.19 7.12
CA ALA A 731 5.96 -44.72 7.01
C ALA A 731 5.56 -44.04 8.34
N LYS A 732 4.54 -44.56 9.04
CA LYS A 732 4.18 -44.08 10.40
C LYS A 732 5.30 -44.32 11.42
N GLY A 733 5.97 -45.47 11.35
CA GLY A 733 7.13 -45.77 12.19
C GLY A 733 8.25 -44.75 12.02
N GLU A 734 8.59 -44.41 10.78
CA GLU A 734 9.60 -43.40 10.44
C GLU A 734 9.19 -42.00 10.89
N ALA A 735 7.93 -41.62 10.67
CA ALA A 735 7.40 -40.34 11.14
C ALA A 735 7.44 -40.22 12.66
N LYS A 736 7.08 -41.28 13.40
CA LYS A 736 7.16 -41.31 14.87
C LYS A 736 8.57 -41.04 15.36
N GLN A 737 9.57 -41.74 14.80
CA GLN A 737 10.97 -41.55 15.23
C GLN A 737 11.46 -40.14 14.94
N SER A 738 11.13 -39.64 13.75
CA SER A 738 11.60 -38.34 13.27
C SER A 738 10.91 -37.18 13.97
N TYR A 739 9.65 -37.37 14.39
CA TYR A 739 8.93 -36.45 15.27
C TYR A 739 9.68 -36.22 16.58
N ILE A 740 10.21 -37.28 17.19
CA ILE A 740 11.01 -37.15 18.41
C ILE A 740 12.29 -36.37 18.12
N THR A 741 12.97 -36.65 17.00
CA THR A 741 14.18 -35.90 16.59
C THR A 741 13.91 -34.41 16.40
N GLY A 742 12.91 -34.05 15.59
CA GLY A 742 12.59 -32.64 15.33
C GLY A 742 12.18 -31.88 16.60
N ARG A 743 11.50 -32.56 17.53
CA ARG A 743 11.14 -32.02 18.84
C ARG A 743 12.37 -31.76 19.72
N GLU A 744 13.32 -32.68 19.79
CA GLU A 744 14.55 -32.51 20.58
C GLU A 744 15.47 -31.42 20.01
N GLU A 745 15.57 -31.32 18.68
CA GLU A 745 16.30 -30.24 18.01
C GLU A 745 15.66 -28.87 18.32
N ALA A 746 14.34 -28.78 18.29
CA ALA A 746 13.64 -27.55 18.66
C ALA A 746 13.80 -27.19 20.13
N TYR A 747 13.74 -28.16 21.05
CA TYR A 747 14.06 -27.88 22.45
C TYR A 747 15.50 -27.44 22.65
N SER A 748 16.45 -27.98 21.87
CA SER A 748 17.84 -27.54 21.93
C SER A 748 17.98 -26.09 21.45
N ALA A 749 17.27 -25.70 20.38
CA ALA A 749 17.26 -24.34 19.88
C ALA A 749 16.62 -23.32 20.86
N LEU A 750 15.55 -23.73 21.56
CA LEU A 750 14.75 -22.86 22.43
C LEU A 750 15.23 -22.82 23.89
N ARG A 751 15.81 -23.90 24.44
CA ARG A 751 16.17 -24.00 25.88
C ARG A 751 17.58 -23.49 26.23
N THR A 752 18.35 -22.98 25.27
CA THR A 752 19.74 -22.51 25.50
C THR A 752 19.85 -21.25 26.39
N ARG A 753 18.75 -20.73 26.95
CA ARG A 753 18.69 -19.54 27.82
C ARG A 753 17.98 -19.74 29.17
N LYS A 754 18.05 -20.91 29.80
CA LYS A 754 17.75 -21.02 31.24
C LYS A 754 19.00 -21.07 32.10
#